data_AF-A0A0X3PDQ1-F1
#
_entry.id   AF-A0A0X3PDQ1-F1
#
_cell.length_a   1.000
_cell.length_b   1.000
_cell.length_c   1.000
_cell.angle_alpha   90.00
_cell.angle_beta   90.00
_cell.angle_gamma   90.00
#
_symmetry.space_group_name_H-M   'P 1'
#
loop_
_entity.id
_entity.type
_entity.pdbx_description
1 polymer ?
#
loop_
_entity_poly.entity_id
_entity_poly.type
_entity_poly.pdbx_seq_one_letter_code
_entity_poly.pdbx_strand_id
1 'polypeptide(L)'
;MEPVYSKAPNMCDRAVVPSLEDTCVRWIAKNLTLVTSRNSCGADSKCFWMFPNSSYRISARPAQKILQKLCKYGIIKDEYMTLFSSRYVDLISPVLKEAPVTPTALRVLREFELYNLTATNLKEMNLNSLIGCLGEDTAENLVSLNVSGLSIVENKIPVVVSLGRLRKLQILNVSKTKFTNECLQTAVNCLPNLRFLNISRTSIDCINALLPLHRSLTGLIMHRLHLKTTKGMLESILSVILQLHELRVLDVSSESQKSEVHVSGVEILCSGQALPHLTHIDLCGNLFGLTLADVANLIQNHPQLEFAGLAAWPQRHRHELEGIYQLSLKYPHITMLADRGQKPLLAILLRNKDRRQYLQTAFHNIFEETSSREWLDPELLAAVLRVMRLHMSHSDMILAGTAVVYNLTRGEQSAQLPLDLLNRAVNITLTAIEQHQKLLQLLKNCFLTLCSDTVLHRAQFSCKRCCELVFQSLIKYDDVHMKRMGVAIISILAAEVPTSDLRDLSSDRRRLERLLIYVVEKCLLASDVQELLALPLGQTLQYLHVTRCPTSGLPVYDTTLRFTLSALWNLTDECPDACQGFVEVGGLYVYAKVLKKMTDQEEDFKNHVYTKCLGLLNNVAEVASTKTSLLMEPLMDFFLKMLSHPSIQISYFAAGIVSHLACLKDEEWLAANQYHKSGFIKVLGTAVRNWSPPQTEMVAYRSFQPFQSLILHEESRLEIHLWAVWAIHHILTKKDSRYVPVLRECPDLQLFLVYVVSMDPASLCSTEYRFSQFLRALSPYHKALDPSATPPPHLLQPFALDVLELGASLPTSWRCVSNALSQYLNTVGPFHHQDQESEKRACGRPLYSPLGDSLSAMMPLSYDSAGTLPALQTPADSVARLPNTFDPVGMSDVDDLFTAGGAGAATCSSTVGTGKYAVTVASPPPSVAAPFVGPEENQMACARLLQKLAREILQAAENFENQSALAPAGATAPGVIRSLSPAHHSVP
;
A
#
# COMPACT_ATOMS: atom_id res chain seq x y z
N MET A 1 8.13 24.54 -34.62
CA MET A 1 8.04 25.64 -33.65
C MET A 1 6.57 25.85 -33.36
N GLU A 2 6.10 25.35 -32.23
CA GLU A 2 4.86 25.85 -31.64
C GLU A 2 5.28 26.72 -30.45
N PRO A 3 4.66 27.89 -30.22
CA PRO A 3 4.78 28.59 -28.95
C PRO A 3 4.27 27.69 -27.82
N VAL A 4 4.20 28.20 -26.59
CA VAL A 4 3.61 27.50 -25.42
C VAL A 4 2.21 26.88 -25.67
N TYR A 5 1.58 27.22 -26.79
CA TYR A 5 0.44 26.54 -27.42
C TYR A 5 0.92 25.52 -28.46
N SER A 6 1.60 24.47 -28.01
CA SER A 6 1.61 23.26 -28.82
C SER A 6 0.16 22.79 -28.97
N LYS A 7 -0.22 22.22 -30.12
CA LYS A 7 -1.46 21.43 -30.25
C LYS A 7 -1.71 20.72 -28.93
N ALA A 8 -2.94 20.81 -28.40
CA ALA A 8 -3.34 19.94 -27.31
C ALA A 8 -2.78 18.55 -27.66
N PRO A 9 -1.95 17.93 -26.80
CA PRO A 9 -1.36 16.64 -27.14
C PRO A 9 -2.51 15.79 -27.65
N ASN A 10 -2.39 15.26 -28.88
CA ASN A 10 -3.43 14.43 -29.47
C ASN A 10 -3.98 13.54 -28.37
N MET A 11 -5.31 13.50 -28.23
CA MET A 11 -6.10 12.82 -27.18
C MET A 11 -5.94 11.29 -27.20
N CYS A 12 -4.72 10.82 -27.39
CA CYS A 12 -4.29 9.44 -27.58
C CYS A 12 -2.80 9.33 -27.20
N ASP A 13 -2.37 9.86 -26.06
CA ASP A 13 -1.21 9.28 -25.36
C ASP A 13 -1.68 7.98 -24.67
N ARG A 14 -2.18 7.03 -25.47
CA ARG A 14 -2.04 5.61 -25.16
C ARG A 14 -0.57 5.42 -24.86
N ALA A 15 -0.20 4.88 -23.70
CA ALA A 15 1.17 4.69 -23.24
C ALA A 15 2.15 4.47 -24.41
N VAL A 16 2.72 5.58 -24.93
CA VAL A 16 3.58 5.52 -26.11
C VAL A 16 4.83 4.82 -25.62
N VAL A 17 5.12 3.65 -26.16
CA VAL A 17 6.37 2.94 -25.88
C VAL A 17 7.49 3.95 -26.14
N PRO A 18 8.27 4.31 -25.10
CA PRO A 18 9.25 5.36 -25.24
C PRO A 18 10.26 4.97 -26.31
N SER A 19 10.57 5.90 -27.21
CA SER A 19 11.51 5.64 -28.30
C SER A 19 12.84 5.11 -27.76
N LEU A 20 13.58 4.34 -28.58
CA LEU A 20 14.92 3.89 -28.21
C LEU A 20 15.80 5.09 -27.80
N GLU A 21 15.71 6.20 -28.55
CA GLU A 21 16.38 7.45 -28.21
C GLU A 21 16.03 7.94 -26.79
N ASP A 22 14.75 8.01 -26.42
CA ASP A 22 14.32 8.45 -25.08
C ASP A 22 14.73 7.49 -23.96
N THR A 23 14.84 6.20 -24.28
CA THR A 23 15.32 5.17 -23.35
C THR A 23 16.83 5.32 -23.14
N CYS A 24 17.62 5.48 -24.20
CA CYS A 24 19.06 5.76 -24.14
C CYS A 24 19.35 7.07 -23.40
N VAL A 25 18.64 8.16 -23.71
CA VAL A 25 18.79 9.45 -23.01
C VAL A 25 18.53 9.30 -21.51
N ARG A 26 17.47 8.57 -21.13
CA ARG A 26 17.15 8.33 -19.71
C ARG A 26 18.25 7.51 -19.03
N TRP A 27 18.78 6.49 -19.71
CA TRP A 27 19.85 5.67 -19.17
C TRP A 27 21.14 6.48 -19.00
N ILE A 28 21.55 7.24 -20.02
CA ILE A 28 22.73 8.12 -19.98
C ILE A 28 22.61 9.13 -18.85
N ALA A 29 21.46 9.81 -18.73
CA ALA A 29 21.27 10.82 -17.69
C ALA A 29 21.28 10.26 -16.26
N LYS A 30 20.88 9.00 -16.07
CA LYS A 30 20.96 8.31 -14.78
C LYS A 30 22.34 7.74 -14.47
N ASN A 31 23.14 7.44 -15.50
CA ASN A 31 24.43 6.76 -15.40
C ASN A 31 25.57 7.60 -15.98
N LEU A 32 25.49 8.94 -15.85
CA LEU A 32 26.40 9.88 -16.51
C LEU A 32 27.88 9.59 -16.16
N THR A 33 28.15 9.17 -14.93
CA THR A 33 29.50 8.82 -14.45
C THR A 33 30.10 7.59 -15.12
N LEU A 34 29.28 6.68 -15.68
CA LEU A 34 29.76 5.50 -16.39
C LEU A 34 30.19 5.80 -17.83
N VAL A 35 29.80 6.95 -18.36
CA VAL A 35 30.04 7.35 -19.76
C VAL A 35 30.85 8.64 -19.88
N THR A 36 31.33 9.17 -18.75
CA THR A 36 32.17 10.37 -18.69
C THR A 36 33.38 10.16 -17.79
N SER A 37 34.46 10.88 -18.07
CA SER A 37 35.67 10.92 -17.25
C SER A 37 35.94 12.35 -16.77
N ARG A 38 36.73 12.47 -15.69
CA ARG A 38 37.13 13.75 -15.09
C ARG A 38 38.64 13.88 -15.10
N ASN A 39 39.15 15.06 -15.42
CA ASN A 39 40.56 15.36 -15.17
C ASN A 39 40.76 15.74 -13.70
N SER A 40 41.59 14.97 -13.01
CA SER A 40 41.95 15.18 -11.60
C SER A 40 43.14 16.15 -11.49
N CYS A 41 42.88 17.45 -11.48
CA CYS A 41 43.79 18.47 -10.97
C CYS A 41 43.07 19.81 -10.69
N GLY A 42 42.69 20.06 -9.43
CA GLY A 42 42.29 21.39 -8.93
C GLY A 42 40.80 21.76 -9.03
N ALA A 43 40.47 22.97 -8.57
CA ALA A 43 39.11 23.53 -8.46
C ALA A 43 38.37 23.73 -9.80
N ASP A 44 39.04 23.48 -10.94
CA ASP A 44 38.50 23.53 -12.31
C ASP A 44 38.38 22.12 -12.92
N SER A 45 37.77 21.17 -12.20
CA SER A 45 37.53 19.82 -12.73
C SER A 45 36.61 19.86 -13.95
N LYS A 46 37.12 19.50 -15.13
CA LYS A 46 36.34 19.41 -16.38
C LYS A 46 35.93 17.96 -16.66
N CYS A 47 34.68 17.78 -17.12
CA CYS A 47 34.16 16.48 -17.54
C CYS A 47 34.24 16.30 -19.06
N PHE A 48 34.52 15.07 -19.50
CA PHE A 48 34.63 14.69 -20.91
C PHE A 48 33.89 13.39 -21.22
N TRP A 49 33.36 13.24 -22.43
CA TRP A 49 32.71 11.99 -22.86
C TRP A 49 33.73 10.88 -23.11
N MET A 50 33.39 9.66 -22.70
CA MET A 50 34.16 8.46 -23.02
C MET A 50 33.58 7.81 -24.29
N PHE A 51 33.99 8.31 -25.46
CA PHE A 51 33.64 7.67 -26.73
C PHE A 51 34.67 6.61 -27.12
N PRO A 52 34.24 5.49 -27.75
CA PRO A 52 35.17 4.50 -28.31
C PRO A 52 36.10 5.08 -29.38
N ASN A 53 35.67 6.15 -30.07
CA ASN A 53 36.45 6.86 -31.07
C ASN A 53 36.37 8.37 -30.83
N SER A 54 37.51 9.06 -30.94
CA SER A 54 37.61 10.52 -30.77
C SER A 54 36.85 11.34 -31.82
N SER A 55 36.48 10.75 -32.96
CA SER A 55 35.67 11.41 -34.00
C SER A 55 34.17 11.34 -33.75
N TYR A 56 33.71 10.53 -32.80
CA TYR A 56 32.29 10.37 -32.52
C TYR A 56 31.73 11.58 -31.79
N ARG A 57 30.54 12.00 -32.23
CA ARG A 57 29.81 13.15 -31.69
C ARG A 57 28.33 12.79 -31.52
N ILE A 58 27.69 13.36 -30.51
CA ILE A 58 26.26 13.23 -30.29
C ILE A 58 25.55 14.28 -31.12
N SER A 59 24.69 13.83 -32.03
CA SER A 59 23.91 14.73 -32.88
C SER A 59 22.96 15.62 -32.06
N ALA A 60 22.50 16.71 -32.69
CA ALA A 60 21.85 17.80 -31.98
C ALA A 60 20.62 17.39 -31.17
N ARG A 61 19.75 16.52 -31.70
CA ARG A 61 18.49 16.13 -31.05
C ARG A 61 18.73 15.32 -29.76
N PRO A 62 19.51 14.21 -29.76
CA PRO A 62 19.87 13.52 -28.53
C PRO A 62 20.65 14.39 -27.54
N ALA A 63 21.60 15.22 -28.00
CA ALA A 63 22.39 16.08 -27.12
C ALA A 63 21.51 17.07 -26.33
N GLN A 64 20.55 17.70 -27.00
CA GLN A 64 19.57 18.60 -26.37
C GLN A 64 18.70 17.85 -25.35
N LYS A 65 18.24 16.64 -25.67
CA LYS A 65 17.45 15.80 -24.74
C LYS A 65 18.27 15.40 -23.51
N ILE A 66 19.55 15.06 -23.68
CA ILE A 66 20.47 14.77 -22.57
C ILE A 66 20.61 16.01 -21.68
N LEU A 67 20.94 17.17 -22.24
CA LEU A 67 21.07 18.43 -21.49
C LEU A 67 19.81 18.73 -20.68
N GLN A 68 18.64 18.66 -21.32
CA GLN A 68 17.35 18.91 -20.67
C GLN A 68 17.09 17.91 -19.53
N LYS A 69 17.47 16.63 -19.71
CA LYS A 69 17.30 15.59 -18.68
C LYS A 69 18.23 15.82 -17.49
N LEU A 70 19.47 16.21 -17.74
CA LEU A 70 20.44 16.56 -16.70
C LEU A 70 20.00 17.79 -15.91
N CYS A 71 19.43 18.82 -16.57
CA CYS A 71 18.78 19.94 -15.87
C CYS A 71 17.64 19.44 -14.98
N LYS A 72 16.75 18.58 -15.51
CA LYS A 72 15.61 18.03 -14.74
C LYS A 72 16.04 17.22 -13.52
N TYR A 73 17.19 16.55 -13.59
CA TYR A 73 17.75 15.80 -12.46
C TYR A 73 18.62 16.65 -11.53
N GLY A 74 18.81 17.94 -11.82
CA GLY A 74 19.66 18.82 -11.02
C GLY A 74 21.14 18.46 -11.05
N ILE A 75 21.58 17.74 -12.10
CA ILE A 75 22.96 17.24 -12.22
C ILE A 75 23.88 18.30 -12.83
N ILE A 76 23.38 19.08 -13.78
CA ILE A 76 24.19 20.04 -14.54
C ILE A 76 24.78 21.13 -13.62
N LYS A 77 26.08 21.39 -13.78
CA LYS A 77 26.89 22.41 -13.10
C LYS A 77 27.99 22.86 -14.07
N ASP A 78 28.77 23.87 -13.70
CA ASP A 78 29.87 24.39 -14.50
C ASP A 78 30.81 23.30 -15.04
N GLU A 79 31.22 22.35 -14.19
CA GLU A 79 32.12 21.23 -14.55
C GLU A 79 31.57 20.31 -15.66
N TYR A 80 30.26 20.28 -15.85
CA TYR A 80 29.59 19.44 -16.84
C TYR A 80 29.29 20.17 -18.15
N MET A 81 29.41 21.50 -18.20
CA MET A 81 29.13 22.25 -19.43
C MET A 81 30.13 21.92 -20.55
N THR A 82 31.34 21.46 -20.21
CA THR A 82 32.35 21.00 -21.18
C THR A 82 31.93 19.77 -21.96
N LEU A 83 31.02 18.95 -21.42
CA LEU A 83 30.40 17.82 -22.13
C LEU A 83 29.57 18.28 -23.34
N PHE A 84 29.17 19.55 -23.37
CA PHE A 84 28.36 20.15 -24.42
C PHE A 84 29.19 21.09 -25.32
N SER A 85 30.49 20.89 -25.40
CA SER A 85 31.36 21.57 -26.38
C SER A 85 31.21 20.98 -27.77
N SER A 86 31.56 21.79 -28.77
CA SER A 86 31.54 21.40 -30.20
C SER A 86 32.38 20.15 -30.46
N ARG A 87 33.38 19.87 -29.60
CA ARG A 87 34.14 18.62 -29.66
C ARG A 87 33.28 17.36 -29.55
N TYR A 88 32.23 17.37 -28.74
CA TYR A 88 31.48 16.16 -28.38
C TYR A 88 30.04 16.12 -28.88
N VAL A 89 29.42 17.29 -29.08
CA VAL A 89 28.00 17.37 -29.42
C VAL A 89 27.76 18.41 -30.50
N ASP A 90 26.63 18.29 -31.18
CA ASP A 90 26.00 19.38 -31.90
C ASP A 90 24.90 20.01 -31.04
N LEU A 91 24.68 21.32 -31.16
CA LEU A 91 23.58 22.02 -30.50
C LEU A 91 22.93 23.01 -31.48
N ILE A 92 21.60 22.99 -31.53
CA ILE A 92 20.79 23.90 -32.36
C ILE A 92 19.74 24.63 -31.51
N SER A 93 19.16 23.96 -30.52
CA SER A 93 18.10 24.51 -29.67
C SER A 93 18.23 24.10 -28.20
N PRO A 94 19.36 24.42 -27.52
CA PRO A 94 19.60 24.04 -26.15
C PRO A 94 18.55 24.60 -25.17
N VAL A 95 18.22 23.79 -24.16
CA VAL A 95 17.30 24.12 -23.07
C VAL A 95 18.02 23.97 -21.73
N LEU A 96 18.23 25.09 -21.06
CA LEU A 96 18.80 25.21 -19.72
C LEU A 96 17.72 25.73 -18.78
N LYS A 97 17.39 24.96 -17.75
CA LYS A 97 16.38 25.31 -16.76
C LYS A 97 16.92 25.07 -15.36
N GLU A 98 16.84 26.09 -14.52
CA GLU A 98 17.17 26.02 -13.08
C GLU A 98 18.59 25.47 -12.82
N ALA A 99 19.50 25.67 -13.79
CA ALA A 99 20.87 25.21 -13.72
C ALA A 99 21.75 26.24 -12.99
N PRO A 100 22.58 25.83 -12.01
CA PRO A 100 23.54 26.71 -11.35
C PRO A 100 24.80 26.84 -12.23
N VAL A 101 24.66 27.50 -13.39
CA VAL A 101 25.75 27.69 -14.35
C VAL A 101 26.18 29.15 -14.43
N THR A 102 27.50 29.39 -14.40
CA THR A 102 28.09 30.73 -14.48
C THR A 102 28.24 31.20 -15.93
N PRO A 103 28.43 32.52 -16.16
CA PRO A 103 28.73 33.03 -17.50
C PRO A 103 29.98 32.37 -18.12
N THR A 104 30.98 32.03 -17.30
CA THR A 104 32.23 31.42 -17.79
C THR A 104 31.97 30.03 -18.37
N ALA A 105 31.18 29.20 -17.68
CA ALA A 105 30.85 27.85 -18.16
C ALA A 105 29.95 27.88 -19.40
N LEU A 106 29.03 28.86 -19.50
CA LEU A 106 28.13 28.99 -20.65
C LEU A 106 28.79 29.50 -21.93
N ARG A 107 30.05 29.98 -21.88
CA ARG A 107 30.79 30.38 -23.08
C ARG A 107 31.00 29.24 -24.08
N VAL A 108 30.81 27.99 -23.67
CA VAL A 108 30.77 26.84 -24.59
C VAL A 108 29.73 27.03 -25.70
N LEU A 109 28.66 27.80 -25.45
CA LEU A 109 27.65 28.12 -26.46
C LEU A 109 28.17 29.00 -27.60
N ARG A 110 29.33 29.67 -27.45
CA ARG A 110 29.97 30.44 -28.52
C ARG A 110 30.44 29.58 -29.68
N GLU A 111 30.66 28.28 -29.43
CA GLU A 111 31.14 27.33 -30.42
C GLU A 111 30.05 26.87 -31.40
N PHE A 112 28.81 27.33 -31.22
CA PHE A 112 27.65 26.88 -31.97
C PHE A 112 26.94 28.04 -32.66
N GLU A 113 26.25 27.71 -33.75
CA GLU A 113 25.24 28.56 -34.39
C GLU A 113 23.84 28.10 -33.94
N LEU A 114 23.32 28.74 -32.89
CA LEU A 114 22.05 28.37 -32.28
C LEU A 114 20.88 29.04 -33.00
N TYR A 115 19.85 28.25 -33.27
CA TYR A 115 18.59 28.75 -33.83
C TYR A 115 17.60 29.17 -32.72
N ASN A 116 17.61 28.44 -31.59
CA ASN A 116 16.80 28.74 -30.42
C ASN A 116 17.61 28.64 -29.14
N LEU A 117 17.26 29.43 -28.14
CA LEU A 117 17.85 29.33 -26.81
C LEU A 117 16.78 29.47 -25.74
N THR A 118 16.66 28.46 -24.87
CA THR A 118 15.86 28.55 -23.65
C THR A 118 16.78 28.52 -22.44
N ALA A 119 16.82 29.61 -21.69
CA ALA A 119 17.59 29.80 -20.47
C ALA A 119 16.65 30.35 -19.38
N THR A 120 16.13 29.47 -18.53
CA THR A 120 15.07 29.83 -17.57
C THR A 120 15.50 29.65 -16.12
N ASN A 121 15.16 30.61 -15.26
CA ASN A 121 15.47 30.60 -13.82
C ASN A 121 16.96 30.35 -13.50
N LEU A 122 17.90 30.87 -14.32
CA LEU A 122 19.34 30.76 -14.05
C LEU A 122 19.76 31.89 -13.10
N LYS A 123 20.04 31.54 -11.85
CA LYS A 123 20.26 32.51 -10.76
C LYS A 123 21.55 33.33 -10.90
N GLU A 124 22.60 32.72 -11.44
CA GLU A 124 23.93 33.34 -11.63
C GLU A 124 24.03 34.16 -12.94
N MET A 125 22.92 34.29 -13.68
CA MET A 125 22.88 34.90 -15.00
C MET A 125 21.87 36.05 -15.08
N ASN A 126 22.20 37.03 -15.90
CA ASN A 126 21.29 38.05 -16.39
C ASN A 126 21.22 38.06 -17.92
N LEU A 127 20.23 38.75 -18.49
CA LEU A 127 20.02 38.86 -19.94
C LEU A 127 21.30 39.22 -20.71
N ASN A 128 22.03 40.23 -20.25
CA ASN A 128 23.22 40.75 -20.95
C ASN A 128 24.37 39.74 -20.90
N SER A 129 24.61 39.14 -19.72
CA SER A 129 25.63 38.10 -19.56
C SER A 129 25.34 36.87 -20.41
N LEU A 130 24.07 36.49 -20.56
CA LEU A 130 23.67 35.36 -21.41
C LEU A 130 23.96 35.65 -22.88
N ILE A 131 23.52 36.81 -23.37
CA ILE A 131 23.79 37.23 -24.76
C ILE A 131 25.30 37.39 -25.00
N GLY A 132 26.04 37.84 -23.99
CA GLY A 132 27.51 37.88 -24.01
C GLY A 132 28.19 36.51 -24.08
N CYS A 133 27.48 35.42 -23.75
CA CYS A 133 27.98 34.04 -23.88
C CYS A 133 27.72 33.43 -25.27
N LEU A 134 27.07 34.17 -26.19
CA LEU A 134 26.79 33.70 -27.55
C LEU A 134 27.88 34.18 -28.52
N GLY A 135 28.15 33.38 -29.56
CA GLY A 135 28.97 33.80 -30.70
C GLY A 135 28.23 34.84 -31.55
N GLU A 136 28.94 35.58 -32.41
CA GLU A 136 28.32 36.61 -33.26
C GLU A 136 27.30 36.01 -34.25
N ASP A 137 27.60 34.87 -34.86
CA ASP A 137 26.68 34.19 -35.78
C ASP A 137 25.37 33.81 -35.08
N THR A 138 25.47 33.23 -33.87
CA THR A 138 24.28 32.97 -33.04
C THR A 138 23.56 34.26 -32.70
N ALA A 139 24.26 35.30 -32.26
CA ALA A 139 23.62 36.55 -31.86
C ALA A 139 22.82 37.16 -33.03
N GLU A 140 23.34 37.12 -34.25
CA GLU A 140 22.65 37.65 -35.43
C GLU A 140 21.50 36.75 -35.93
N ASN A 141 21.67 35.42 -35.87
CA ASN A 141 20.76 34.43 -36.48
C ASN A 141 19.73 33.82 -35.52
N LEU A 142 19.82 34.08 -34.21
CA LEU A 142 18.88 33.53 -33.23
C LEU A 142 17.44 33.93 -33.55
N VAL A 143 16.55 32.95 -33.67
CA VAL A 143 15.13 33.17 -33.99
C VAL A 143 14.26 33.18 -32.74
N SER A 144 14.58 32.36 -31.74
CA SER A 144 13.84 32.30 -30.48
C SER A 144 14.74 32.43 -29.26
N LEU A 145 14.34 33.31 -28.34
CA LEU A 145 14.99 33.51 -27.06
C LEU A 145 13.95 33.46 -25.94
N ASN A 146 14.13 32.51 -25.02
CA ASN A 146 13.36 32.43 -23.79
C ASN A 146 14.26 32.62 -22.57
N VAL A 147 14.06 33.74 -21.88
CA VAL A 147 14.82 34.19 -20.71
C VAL A 147 13.94 34.31 -19.47
N SER A 148 12.87 33.51 -19.41
CA SER A 148 11.91 33.58 -18.32
C SER A 148 12.57 33.37 -16.95
N GLY A 149 12.27 34.26 -16.00
CA GLY A 149 12.81 34.20 -14.65
C GLY A 149 14.29 34.60 -14.52
N LEU A 150 14.92 35.13 -15.57
CA LEU A 150 16.26 35.72 -15.45
C LEU A 150 16.21 37.12 -14.83
N SER A 151 17.32 37.50 -14.21
CA SER A 151 17.52 38.88 -13.78
C SER A 151 17.78 39.80 -14.98
N ILE A 152 17.26 41.03 -14.91
CA ILE A 152 17.46 42.06 -15.94
C ILE A 152 17.99 43.29 -15.24
N VAL A 153 19.11 43.82 -15.72
CA VAL A 153 19.69 45.07 -15.22
C VAL A 153 18.85 46.22 -15.77
N GLU A 154 18.27 47.02 -14.87
CA GLU A 154 17.24 48.04 -15.19
C GLU A 154 17.78 49.26 -15.97
N ASN A 155 19.09 49.33 -16.23
CA ASN A 155 19.69 50.40 -17.03
C ASN A 155 19.37 50.23 -18.53
N LYS A 156 18.93 51.31 -19.19
CA LYS A 156 18.57 51.34 -20.63
C LYS A 156 19.70 50.86 -21.54
N ILE A 157 20.93 51.34 -21.32
CA ILE A 157 22.06 51.11 -22.24
C ILE A 157 22.42 49.61 -22.38
N PRO A 158 22.57 48.83 -21.29
CA PRO A 158 22.85 47.39 -21.39
C PRO A 158 21.80 46.57 -22.15
N VAL A 159 20.50 46.90 -21.97
CA VAL A 159 19.40 46.17 -22.63
C VAL A 159 19.33 46.51 -24.12
N VAL A 160 19.48 47.80 -24.48
CA VAL A 160 19.56 48.25 -25.89
C VAL A 160 20.69 47.54 -26.62
N VAL A 161 21.89 47.54 -26.04
CA VAL A 161 23.07 46.93 -26.66
C VAL A 161 22.89 45.42 -26.85
N SER A 162 22.33 44.73 -25.85
CA SER A 162 22.20 43.27 -25.91
C SER A 162 21.10 42.83 -26.87
N LEU A 163 19.91 43.45 -26.83
CA LEU A 163 18.81 43.12 -27.75
C LEU A 163 19.09 43.58 -29.18
N GLY A 164 19.80 44.70 -29.37
CA GLY A 164 20.18 45.21 -30.69
C GLY A 164 21.08 44.27 -31.51
N ARG A 165 21.73 43.29 -30.86
CA ARG A 165 22.47 42.22 -31.55
C ARG A 165 21.56 41.17 -32.18
N LEU A 166 20.35 40.97 -31.65
CA LEU A 166 19.43 39.88 -31.99
C LEU A 166 18.48 40.24 -33.16
N ARG A 167 19.04 40.66 -34.31
CA ARG A 167 18.26 41.29 -35.40
C ARG A 167 17.25 40.37 -36.09
N LYS A 168 17.51 39.05 -36.15
CA LYS A 168 16.58 38.06 -36.73
C LYS A 168 15.63 37.43 -35.71
N LEU A 169 15.63 37.91 -34.47
CA LEU A 169 14.77 37.36 -33.43
C LEU A 169 13.29 37.58 -33.76
N GLN A 170 12.52 36.50 -33.73
CA GLN A 170 11.08 36.50 -34.00
C GLN A 170 10.26 36.19 -32.75
N ILE A 171 10.82 35.43 -31.80
CA ILE A 171 10.13 34.98 -30.60
C ILE A 171 10.93 35.41 -29.37
N LEU A 172 10.33 36.23 -28.52
CA LEU A 172 10.92 36.67 -27.27
C LEU A 172 10.00 36.32 -26.08
N ASN A 173 10.55 35.62 -25.10
CA ASN A 173 9.89 35.38 -23.82
C ASN A 173 10.71 35.95 -22.67
N VAL A 174 10.17 37.00 -22.04
CA VAL A 174 10.74 37.73 -20.90
C VAL A 174 9.85 37.59 -19.65
N SER A 175 8.97 36.60 -19.63
CA SER A 175 8.03 36.42 -18.52
C SER A 175 8.73 36.17 -17.17
N LYS A 176 8.11 36.61 -16.07
CA LYS A 176 8.66 36.48 -14.70
C LYS A 176 10.01 37.18 -14.51
N THR A 177 10.28 38.23 -15.28
CA THR A 177 11.48 39.07 -15.11
C THR A 177 11.07 40.49 -14.72
N LYS A 178 12.04 41.33 -14.36
CA LYS A 178 11.82 42.77 -14.12
C LYS A 178 11.76 43.59 -15.42
N PHE A 179 11.16 43.04 -16.47
CA PHE A 179 11.00 43.75 -17.75
C PHE A 179 10.02 44.91 -17.58
N THR A 180 10.46 46.13 -17.87
CA THR A 180 9.67 47.37 -17.68
C THR A 180 9.08 47.89 -19.00
N ASN A 181 8.21 48.91 -18.94
CA ASN A 181 7.70 49.61 -20.14
C ASN A 181 8.84 50.15 -21.02
N GLU A 182 9.93 50.63 -20.41
CA GLU A 182 11.09 51.14 -21.14
C GLU A 182 11.88 50.02 -21.84
N CYS A 183 11.99 48.86 -21.20
CA CYS A 183 12.56 47.66 -21.82
C CYS A 183 11.71 47.20 -23.01
N LEU A 184 10.38 47.29 -22.90
CA LEU A 184 9.46 46.97 -23.98
C LEU A 184 9.65 47.90 -25.19
N GLN A 185 9.70 49.21 -24.95
CA GLN A 185 9.97 50.19 -26.01
C GLN A 185 11.31 49.91 -26.69
N THR A 186 12.35 49.63 -25.90
CA THR A 186 13.67 49.27 -26.41
C THR A 186 13.63 48.01 -27.28
N ALA A 187 12.95 46.96 -26.82
CA ALA A 187 12.84 45.71 -27.54
C ALA A 187 12.13 45.89 -28.88
N VAL A 188 11.02 46.62 -28.93
CA VAL A 188 10.31 46.90 -30.19
C VAL A 188 11.19 47.68 -31.16
N ASN A 189 11.96 48.66 -30.68
CA ASN A 189 12.87 49.44 -31.52
C ASN A 189 14.05 48.60 -32.06
N CYS A 190 14.53 47.63 -31.28
CA CYS A 190 15.71 46.83 -31.63
C CYS A 190 15.38 45.55 -32.41
N LEU A 191 14.14 45.05 -32.33
CA LEU A 191 13.74 43.74 -32.85
C LEU A 191 12.66 43.90 -33.94
N PRO A 192 13.03 44.28 -35.16
CA PRO A 192 12.06 44.60 -36.24
C PRO A 192 11.29 43.38 -36.74
N ASN A 193 11.78 42.16 -36.49
CA ASN A 193 11.17 40.91 -36.94
C ASN A 193 10.33 40.21 -35.87
N LEU A 194 10.04 40.88 -34.75
CA LEU A 194 9.35 40.28 -33.62
C LEU A 194 7.91 39.90 -33.99
N ARG A 195 7.61 38.59 -33.94
CA ARG A 195 6.30 38.00 -34.25
C ARG A 195 5.57 37.46 -33.03
N PHE A 196 6.29 37.10 -31.98
CA PHE A 196 5.72 36.53 -30.78
C PHE A 196 6.39 37.10 -29.53
N LEU A 197 5.59 37.61 -28.60
CA LEU A 197 6.07 38.21 -27.37
C LEU A 197 5.32 37.65 -26.16
N ASN A 198 6.09 37.23 -25.15
CA ASN A 198 5.55 36.86 -23.84
C ASN A 198 6.13 37.76 -22.74
N ILE A 199 5.26 38.59 -22.17
CA ILE A 199 5.54 39.54 -21.08
C ILE A 199 4.82 39.16 -19.77
N SER A 200 4.35 37.92 -19.66
CA SER A 200 3.59 37.44 -18.50
C SER A 200 4.31 37.68 -17.16
N ARG A 201 3.59 38.08 -16.11
CA ARG A 201 4.15 38.31 -14.76
C ARG A 201 5.35 39.27 -14.76
N THR A 202 5.25 40.34 -15.54
CA THR A 202 6.14 41.49 -15.51
C THR A 202 5.39 42.69 -14.92
N SER A 203 6.09 43.79 -14.66
CA SER A 203 5.51 45.04 -14.18
C SER A 203 5.09 45.99 -15.32
N ILE A 204 4.86 45.46 -16.52
CA ILE A 204 4.34 46.24 -17.65
C ILE A 204 2.88 46.57 -17.39
N ASP A 205 2.55 47.85 -17.42
CA ASP A 205 1.19 48.38 -17.30
C ASP A 205 0.75 49.18 -18.54
N CYS A 206 1.67 49.51 -19.45
CA CYS A 206 1.39 50.18 -20.71
C CYS A 206 2.03 49.42 -21.89
N ILE A 207 1.21 49.08 -22.89
CA ILE A 207 1.64 48.32 -24.08
C ILE A 207 1.63 49.15 -25.37
N ASN A 208 1.47 50.48 -25.30
CA ASN A 208 1.44 51.36 -26.48
C ASN A 208 2.69 51.22 -27.35
N ALA A 209 3.82 50.86 -26.74
CA ALA A 209 5.07 50.53 -27.42
C ALA A 209 4.93 49.43 -28.49
N LEU A 210 3.88 48.59 -28.44
CA LEU A 210 3.62 47.52 -29.40
C LEU A 210 2.93 47.99 -30.69
N LEU A 211 2.36 49.19 -30.73
CA LEU A 211 1.64 49.70 -31.91
C LEU A 211 2.46 49.67 -33.21
N PRO A 212 3.78 49.94 -33.23
CA PRO A 212 4.60 49.79 -34.43
C PRO A 212 4.64 48.35 -35.00
N LEU A 213 4.28 47.34 -34.20
CA LEU A 213 4.28 45.94 -34.61
C LEU A 213 2.90 45.45 -35.10
N HIS A 214 1.92 46.34 -35.31
CA HIS A 214 0.54 45.98 -35.66
C HIS A 214 0.40 45.07 -36.89
N ARG A 215 1.35 45.14 -37.84
CA ARG A 215 1.41 44.31 -39.05
C ARG A 215 2.33 43.10 -38.97
N SER A 216 2.87 42.78 -37.81
CA SER A 216 3.87 41.71 -37.66
C SER A 216 3.68 40.82 -36.43
N LEU A 217 3.12 41.37 -35.35
CA LEU A 217 2.92 40.63 -34.11
C LEU A 217 1.76 39.64 -34.25
N THR A 218 2.10 38.36 -34.32
CA THR A 218 1.15 37.25 -34.44
C THR A 218 0.76 36.63 -33.10
N GLY A 219 1.54 36.84 -32.04
CA GLY A 219 1.23 36.30 -30.72
C GLY A 219 1.68 37.18 -29.57
N LEU A 220 0.79 37.36 -28.60
CA LEU A 220 1.00 38.18 -27.41
C LEU A 220 0.46 37.46 -26.17
N ILE A 221 1.35 37.12 -25.24
CA ILE A 221 1.00 36.54 -23.94
C ILE A 221 1.29 37.54 -22.82
N MET A 222 0.25 37.90 -22.08
CA MET A 222 0.22 38.88 -20.99
C MET A 222 -0.38 38.29 -19.71
N HIS A 223 -0.15 36.99 -19.47
CA HIS A 223 -0.71 36.30 -18.32
C HIS A 223 -0.26 36.96 -17.01
N ARG A 224 -1.22 37.38 -16.18
CA ARG A 224 -1.01 38.03 -14.86
C ARG A 224 0.04 39.15 -14.91
N LEU A 225 -0.16 40.16 -15.75
CA LEU A 225 0.59 41.42 -15.62
C LEU A 225 0.28 42.06 -14.25
N HIS A 226 1.29 42.70 -13.63
CA HIS A 226 1.13 43.39 -12.35
C HIS A 226 0.45 44.76 -12.53
N LEU A 227 -0.81 44.74 -12.96
CA LEU A 227 -1.62 45.93 -13.19
C LEU A 227 -2.17 46.47 -11.86
N LYS A 228 -2.02 47.78 -11.60
CA LYS A 228 -2.78 48.48 -10.55
C LYS A 228 -4.19 48.76 -11.05
N THR A 229 -5.03 47.72 -11.18
CA THR A 229 -6.26 47.71 -11.97
C THR A 229 -7.14 48.98 -11.82
N THR A 230 -7.13 49.84 -12.84
CA THR A 230 -8.15 50.88 -13.05
C THR A 230 -8.83 50.63 -14.38
N LYS A 231 -10.13 50.99 -14.49
CA LYS A 231 -10.91 50.81 -15.73
C LYS A 231 -10.21 51.45 -16.94
N GLY A 232 -9.76 52.69 -16.82
CA GLY A 232 -9.10 53.41 -17.93
C GLY A 232 -7.80 52.76 -18.43
N MET A 233 -7.03 52.09 -17.55
CA MET A 233 -5.85 51.35 -18.00
C MET A 233 -6.22 50.09 -18.79
N LEU A 234 -7.27 49.38 -18.38
CA LEU A 234 -7.76 48.23 -19.13
C LEU A 234 -8.32 48.64 -20.50
N GLU A 235 -9.01 49.78 -20.57
CA GLU A 235 -9.48 50.37 -21.83
C GLU A 235 -8.31 50.73 -22.75
N SER A 236 -7.25 51.34 -22.20
CA SER A 236 -6.02 51.62 -22.97
C SER A 236 -5.35 50.35 -23.49
N ILE A 237 -5.25 49.30 -22.67
CA ILE A 237 -4.67 48.01 -23.07
C ILE A 237 -5.51 47.38 -24.18
N LEU A 238 -6.84 47.32 -24.01
CA LEU A 238 -7.75 46.74 -25.00
C LEU A 238 -7.69 47.53 -26.32
N SER A 239 -7.68 48.86 -26.26
CA SER A 239 -7.53 49.73 -27.44
C SER A 239 -6.28 49.42 -28.26
N VAL A 240 -5.14 49.15 -27.60
CA VAL A 240 -3.91 48.74 -28.30
C VAL A 240 -4.08 47.35 -28.91
N ILE A 241 -4.61 46.38 -28.17
CA ILE A 241 -4.83 45.01 -28.66
C ILE A 241 -5.66 45.02 -29.94
N LEU A 242 -6.76 45.78 -29.98
CA LEU A 242 -7.66 45.85 -31.14
C LEU A 242 -6.98 46.37 -32.42
N GLN A 243 -5.86 47.08 -32.30
CA GLN A 243 -5.08 47.60 -33.43
C GLN A 243 -4.03 46.61 -33.94
N LEU A 244 -3.76 45.50 -33.24
CA LEU A 244 -2.77 44.49 -33.66
C LEU A 244 -3.39 43.50 -34.66
N HIS A 245 -3.55 43.91 -35.92
CA HIS A 245 -4.35 43.19 -36.92
C HIS A 245 -3.87 41.77 -37.26
N GLU A 246 -2.57 41.49 -37.17
CA GLU A 246 -2.00 40.16 -37.47
C GLU A 246 -2.07 39.16 -36.31
N LEU A 247 -2.68 39.55 -35.18
CA LEU A 247 -2.68 38.73 -33.97
C LEU A 247 -3.52 37.45 -34.16
N ARG A 248 -2.86 36.31 -33.94
CA ARG A 248 -3.44 34.96 -33.99
C ARG A 248 -3.61 34.35 -32.61
N VAL A 249 -2.72 34.72 -31.68
CA VAL A 249 -2.68 34.20 -30.32
C VAL A 249 -2.68 35.36 -29.33
N LEU A 250 -3.71 35.43 -28.50
CA LEU A 250 -3.84 36.42 -27.44
C LEU A 250 -4.08 35.73 -26.10
N ASP A 251 -3.27 36.03 -25.10
CA ASP A 251 -3.51 35.58 -23.73
C ASP A 251 -3.44 36.78 -22.80
N VAL A 252 -4.59 37.11 -22.22
CA VAL A 252 -4.77 38.18 -21.23
C VAL A 252 -5.24 37.59 -19.89
N SER A 253 -4.98 36.30 -19.68
CA SER A 253 -5.46 35.57 -18.53
C SER A 253 -4.90 36.15 -17.23
N SER A 254 -5.75 36.38 -16.24
CA SER A 254 -5.38 37.03 -14.98
C SER A 254 -6.01 36.35 -13.76
N GLU A 255 -5.81 36.92 -12.58
CA GLU A 255 -6.61 36.56 -11.41
C GLU A 255 -8.07 37.03 -11.63
N SER A 256 -9.03 36.29 -11.09
CA SER A 256 -10.45 36.68 -11.17
C SER A 256 -10.65 38.07 -10.57
N GLN A 257 -11.21 38.99 -11.36
CA GLN A 257 -11.56 40.33 -10.88
C GLN A 257 -12.63 40.22 -9.78
N LYS A 258 -12.45 40.95 -8.67
CA LYS A 258 -13.42 41.01 -7.56
C LYS A 258 -14.51 42.06 -7.77
N SER A 259 -14.23 43.07 -8.60
CA SER A 259 -15.14 44.17 -8.91
C SER A 259 -15.61 44.07 -10.36
N GLU A 260 -16.85 44.45 -10.60
CA GLU A 260 -17.45 44.49 -11.94
C GLU A 260 -16.83 45.62 -12.78
N VAL A 261 -15.88 45.28 -13.65
CA VAL A 261 -15.30 46.23 -14.58
C VAL A 261 -15.63 45.78 -15.99
N HIS A 262 -16.71 46.33 -16.56
CA HIS A 262 -16.95 46.24 -18.00
C HIS A 262 -16.19 47.36 -18.70
N VAL A 263 -15.27 46.95 -19.58
CA VAL A 263 -14.32 47.81 -20.30
C VAL A 263 -14.94 48.20 -21.65
N SER A 264 -14.87 49.47 -22.04
CA SER A 264 -15.32 49.88 -23.38
C SER A 264 -14.45 49.27 -24.48
N GLY A 265 -15.06 48.85 -25.60
CA GLY A 265 -14.37 48.18 -26.71
C GLY A 265 -14.44 46.65 -26.69
N VAL A 266 -15.06 46.05 -25.66
CA VAL A 266 -15.32 44.59 -25.63
C VAL A 266 -16.23 44.18 -26.79
N GLU A 267 -17.22 45.00 -27.12
CA GLU A 267 -18.11 44.81 -28.26
C GLU A 267 -17.33 44.75 -29.59
N ILE A 268 -16.26 45.54 -29.73
CA ILE A 268 -15.40 45.56 -30.92
C ILE A 268 -14.59 44.26 -30.99
N LEU A 269 -14.02 43.81 -29.87
CA LEU A 269 -13.30 42.53 -29.78
C LEU A 269 -14.20 41.36 -30.24
N CYS A 270 -15.46 41.38 -29.81
CA CYS A 270 -16.44 40.33 -30.08
C CYS A 270 -17.13 40.44 -31.45
N SER A 271 -17.00 41.58 -32.15
CA SER A 271 -17.66 41.82 -33.45
C SER A 271 -17.05 41.07 -34.63
N GLY A 272 -15.83 40.54 -34.48
CA GLY A 272 -15.04 39.94 -35.57
C GLY A 272 -14.36 40.94 -36.52
N GLN A 273 -14.64 42.24 -36.38
CA GLN A 273 -13.97 43.28 -37.18
C GLN A 273 -12.53 43.52 -36.72
N ALA A 274 -12.27 43.40 -35.42
CA ALA A 274 -10.93 43.42 -34.85
C ALA A 274 -10.35 42.00 -34.79
N LEU A 275 -9.04 41.88 -35.00
CA LEU A 275 -8.28 40.61 -34.92
C LEU A 275 -8.79 39.50 -35.87
N PRO A 276 -8.84 39.74 -37.20
CA PRO A 276 -9.44 38.81 -38.18
C PRO A 276 -8.73 37.44 -38.29
N HIS A 277 -7.51 37.32 -37.77
CA HIS A 277 -6.69 36.10 -37.82
C HIS A 277 -6.65 35.35 -36.49
N LEU A 278 -7.49 35.72 -35.52
CA LEU A 278 -7.49 35.14 -34.19
C LEU A 278 -7.85 33.64 -34.22
N THR A 279 -6.93 32.81 -33.71
CA THR A 279 -7.11 31.35 -33.58
C THR A 279 -7.11 30.91 -32.12
N HIS A 280 -6.46 31.66 -31.24
CA HIS A 280 -6.32 31.32 -29.83
C HIS A 280 -6.56 32.57 -28.97
N ILE A 281 -7.51 32.48 -28.05
CA ILE A 281 -7.74 33.52 -27.06
C ILE A 281 -7.82 32.92 -25.65
N ASP A 282 -7.04 33.43 -24.70
CA ASP A 282 -7.12 33.05 -23.29
C ASP A 282 -7.58 34.26 -22.46
N LEU A 283 -8.82 34.19 -22.00
CA LEU A 283 -9.52 35.18 -21.18
C LEU A 283 -9.75 34.66 -19.75
N CYS A 284 -9.04 33.63 -19.28
CA CYS A 284 -9.28 33.09 -17.94
C CYS A 284 -9.15 34.20 -16.87
N GLY A 285 -10.07 34.26 -15.92
CA GLY A 285 -10.18 35.37 -14.95
C GLY A 285 -10.99 36.59 -15.44
N ASN A 286 -11.44 36.58 -16.71
CA ASN A 286 -12.30 37.59 -17.34
C ASN A 286 -11.83 39.04 -17.12
N LEU A 287 -10.60 39.35 -17.53
CA LEU A 287 -9.94 40.63 -17.24
C LEU A 287 -10.74 41.87 -17.72
N PHE A 288 -11.41 41.78 -18.88
CA PHE A 288 -12.14 42.90 -19.48
C PHE A 288 -13.64 42.94 -19.14
N GLY A 289 -14.13 42.01 -18.32
CA GLY A 289 -15.52 41.96 -17.88
C GLY A 289 -16.52 41.61 -18.99
N LEU A 290 -16.19 40.62 -19.82
CA LEU A 290 -17.11 40.07 -20.82
C LEU A 290 -18.33 39.44 -20.15
N THR A 291 -19.48 39.56 -20.79
CA THR A 291 -20.71 38.83 -20.45
C THR A 291 -20.80 37.52 -21.24
N LEU A 292 -21.73 36.63 -20.87
CA LEU A 292 -22.02 35.42 -21.64
C LEU A 292 -22.40 35.74 -23.10
N ALA A 293 -23.13 36.83 -23.33
CA ALA A 293 -23.50 37.27 -24.68
C ALA A 293 -22.27 37.70 -25.49
N ASP A 294 -21.33 38.41 -24.86
CA ASP A 294 -20.07 38.80 -25.50
C ASP A 294 -19.25 37.57 -25.91
N VAL A 295 -19.15 36.57 -25.02
CA VAL A 295 -18.46 35.31 -25.32
C VAL A 295 -19.12 34.57 -26.49
N ALA A 296 -20.46 34.51 -26.52
CA ALA A 296 -21.18 33.90 -27.63
C ALA A 296 -20.91 34.64 -28.96
N ASN A 297 -20.93 35.97 -28.94
CA ASN A 297 -20.62 36.81 -30.10
C ASN A 297 -19.17 36.62 -30.56
N LEU A 298 -18.21 36.60 -29.63
CA LEU A 298 -16.81 36.35 -29.92
C LEU A 298 -16.62 35.02 -30.66
N ILE A 299 -17.20 33.94 -30.14
CA ILE A 299 -17.08 32.61 -30.77
C ILE A 299 -17.76 32.60 -32.15
N GLN A 300 -18.94 33.21 -32.28
CA GLN A 300 -19.69 33.21 -33.53
C GLN A 300 -19.00 34.03 -34.63
N ASN A 301 -18.39 35.16 -34.27
CA ASN A 301 -17.82 36.10 -35.23
C ASN A 301 -16.34 35.82 -35.55
N HIS A 302 -15.69 34.89 -34.84
CA HIS A 302 -14.30 34.46 -35.09
C HIS A 302 -14.25 32.99 -35.54
N PRO A 303 -14.55 32.68 -36.82
CA PRO A 303 -14.71 31.30 -37.30
C PRO A 303 -13.40 30.48 -37.35
N GLN A 304 -12.23 31.14 -37.25
CA GLN A 304 -10.92 30.47 -37.20
C GLN A 304 -10.49 30.12 -35.78
N LEU A 305 -11.32 30.39 -34.76
CA LEU A 305 -10.98 30.17 -33.36
C LEU A 305 -10.88 28.66 -33.07
N GLU A 306 -9.72 28.21 -32.61
CA GLU A 306 -9.43 26.83 -32.23
C GLU A 306 -9.38 26.65 -30.70
N PHE A 307 -9.17 27.73 -29.95
CA PHE A 307 -9.02 27.70 -28.50
C PHE A 307 -9.62 28.94 -27.82
N ALA A 308 -10.36 28.72 -26.74
CA ALA A 308 -10.91 29.76 -25.87
C ALA A 308 -10.69 29.43 -24.38
N GLY A 309 -9.90 30.23 -23.67
CA GLY A 309 -9.70 30.12 -22.24
C GLY A 309 -10.73 30.94 -21.47
N LEU A 310 -11.67 30.31 -20.76
CA LEU A 310 -12.78 30.95 -20.04
C LEU A 310 -12.92 30.41 -18.60
N ALA A 311 -11.83 29.90 -18.02
CA ALA A 311 -11.81 29.35 -16.66
C ALA A 311 -11.60 30.44 -15.59
N ALA A 312 -11.88 30.11 -14.33
CA ALA A 312 -11.95 31.06 -13.22
C ALA A 312 -12.80 32.29 -13.58
N TRP A 313 -13.96 32.03 -14.17
CA TRP A 313 -14.94 33.06 -14.47
C TRP A 313 -15.42 33.67 -13.15
N PRO A 314 -15.44 35.02 -13.02
CA PRO A 314 -15.90 35.67 -11.79
C PRO A 314 -17.28 35.16 -11.40
N GLN A 315 -17.53 35.00 -10.08
CA GLN A 315 -18.77 34.43 -9.52
C GLN A 315 -20.02 35.29 -9.81
N ARG A 316 -20.42 35.39 -11.07
CA ARG A 316 -21.77 35.76 -11.50
C ARG A 316 -22.50 34.46 -11.81
N HIS A 317 -23.63 34.32 -11.13
CA HIS A 317 -24.70 33.33 -11.24
C HIS A 317 -24.41 32.02 -11.98
N ARG A 318 -24.83 30.89 -11.38
CA ARG A 318 -24.80 29.53 -11.97
C ARG A 318 -25.20 29.43 -13.45
N HIS A 319 -26.06 30.34 -13.93
CA HIS A 319 -26.47 30.43 -15.34
C HIS A 319 -25.34 30.83 -16.31
N GLU A 320 -24.38 31.67 -15.92
CA GLU A 320 -23.26 32.06 -16.80
C GLU A 320 -22.30 30.89 -17.00
N LEU A 321 -21.93 30.22 -15.91
CA LEU A 321 -21.07 29.03 -15.95
C LEU A 321 -21.71 27.91 -16.78
N GLU A 322 -23.02 27.71 -16.61
CA GLU A 322 -23.79 26.77 -17.41
C GLU A 322 -23.84 27.20 -18.88
N GLY A 323 -24.07 28.49 -19.15
CA GLY A 323 -24.06 29.03 -20.51
C GLY A 323 -22.73 28.83 -21.24
N ILE A 324 -21.59 29.06 -20.57
CA ILE A 324 -20.26 28.79 -21.13
C ILE A 324 -20.09 27.29 -21.39
N TYR A 325 -20.55 26.43 -20.48
CA TYR A 325 -20.53 24.99 -20.71
C TYR A 325 -21.37 24.59 -21.93
N GLN A 326 -22.59 25.14 -22.09
CA GLN A 326 -23.43 24.91 -23.26
C GLN A 326 -22.77 25.39 -24.57
N LEU A 327 -22.03 26.51 -24.54
CA LEU A 327 -21.22 26.94 -25.68
C LEU A 327 -20.12 25.91 -26.02
N SER A 328 -19.47 25.32 -25.02
CA SER A 328 -18.45 24.28 -25.25
C SER A 328 -19.03 23.02 -25.92
N LEU A 329 -20.29 22.69 -25.65
CA LEU A 329 -21.01 21.60 -26.31
C LEU A 329 -21.42 21.97 -27.73
N LYS A 330 -21.84 23.22 -27.95
CA LYS A 330 -22.24 23.74 -29.27
C LYS A 330 -21.07 23.88 -30.24
N TYR A 331 -19.87 24.19 -29.76
CA TYR A 331 -18.67 24.41 -30.57
C TYR A 331 -17.53 23.42 -30.21
N PRO A 332 -17.71 22.10 -30.46
CA PRO A 332 -16.77 21.07 -30.00
C PRO A 332 -15.41 21.07 -30.72
N HIS A 333 -15.29 21.79 -31.85
CA HIS A 333 -14.02 21.99 -32.55
C HIS A 333 -13.09 22.98 -31.83
N ILE A 334 -13.65 23.80 -30.94
CA ILE A 334 -12.91 24.77 -30.13
C ILE A 334 -12.55 24.09 -28.81
N THR A 335 -11.26 24.03 -28.49
CA THR A 335 -10.83 23.59 -27.16
C THR A 335 -11.14 24.71 -26.16
N MET A 336 -12.19 24.53 -25.35
CA MET A 336 -12.58 25.52 -24.34
C MET A 336 -12.10 25.13 -22.94
N LEU A 337 -11.54 26.08 -22.20
CA LEU A 337 -11.37 25.97 -20.75
C LEU A 337 -12.57 26.61 -20.07
N ALA A 338 -13.26 25.90 -19.20
CA ALA A 338 -14.42 26.41 -18.48
C ALA A 338 -14.54 25.74 -17.11
N ASP A 339 -15.26 26.41 -16.21
CA ASP A 339 -15.42 25.98 -14.81
C ASP A 339 -16.50 24.91 -14.62
N ARG A 340 -17.14 24.45 -15.70
CA ARG A 340 -18.14 23.38 -15.71
C ARG A 340 -17.92 22.42 -16.87
N GLY A 341 -18.34 21.19 -16.67
CA GLY A 341 -18.25 20.11 -17.65
C GLY A 341 -16.91 19.37 -17.64
N GLN A 342 -16.99 18.07 -17.89
CA GLN A 342 -15.84 17.15 -17.91
C GLN A 342 -14.72 17.62 -18.86
N LYS A 343 -15.03 17.79 -20.15
CA LYS A 343 -14.02 18.09 -21.17
C LYS A 343 -13.32 19.44 -20.90
N PRO A 344 -14.04 20.53 -20.56
CA PRO A 344 -13.38 21.79 -20.20
C PRO A 344 -12.53 21.71 -18.92
N LEU A 345 -13.01 21.03 -17.87
CA LEU A 345 -12.25 20.85 -16.63
C LEU A 345 -10.98 20.01 -16.85
N LEU A 346 -11.09 18.92 -17.63
CA LEU A 346 -9.93 18.13 -18.07
C LEU A 346 -8.93 18.98 -18.85
N ALA A 347 -9.43 19.82 -19.78
CA ALA A 347 -8.58 20.72 -20.55
C ALA A 347 -7.82 21.72 -19.65
N ILE A 348 -8.42 22.20 -18.55
CA ILE A 348 -7.73 23.04 -17.55
C ILE A 348 -6.56 22.26 -16.93
N LEU A 349 -6.79 21.03 -16.45
CA LEU A 349 -5.73 20.21 -15.84
C LEU A 349 -4.59 19.88 -16.82
N LEU A 350 -4.91 19.71 -18.10
CA LEU A 350 -3.95 19.38 -19.15
C LEU A 350 -3.13 20.59 -19.65
N ARG A 351 -3.71 21.79 -19.71
CA ARG A 351 -3.02 23.00 -20.19
C ARG A 351 -2.38 23.81 -19.07
N ASN A 352 -3.05 24.00 -17.93
CA ASN A 352 -2.67 24.96 -16.89
C ASN A 352 -1.76 24.38 -15.79
N LYS A 353 -0.87 23.45 -16.13
CA LYS A 353 -0.03 22.68 -15.19
C LYS A 353 0.75 23.52 -14.18
N ASP A 354 1.16 24.74 -14.55
CA ASP A 354 1.93 25.66 -13.71
C ASP A 354 1.12 26.88 -13.23
N ARG A 355 -0.20 26.92 -13.49
CA ARG A 355 -1.10 28.03 -13.12
C ARG A 355 -2.01 27.61 -11.96
N ARG A 356 -1.43 27.53 -10.75
CA ARG A 356 -2.07 27.01 -9.53
C ARG A 356 -3.49 27.52 -9.29
N GLN A 357 -3.75 28.82 -9.48
CA GLN A 357 -5.09 29.40 -9.28
C GLN A 357 -6.20 28.67 -10.04
N TYR A 358 -5.96 28.36 -11.32
CA TYR A 358 -6.97 27.75 -12.18
C TYR A 358 -7.11 26.26 -11.84
N LEU A 359 -6.01 25.62 -11.45
CA LEU A 359 -6.03 24.23 -11.00
C LEU A 359 -6.78 24.06 -9.68
N GLN A 360 -6.65 25.01 -8.76
CA GLN A 360 -7.38 25.01 -7.49
C GLN A 360 -8.88 25.14 -7.72
N THR A 361 -9.30 26.12 -8.52
CA THR A 361 -10.70 26.27 -8.94
C THR A 361 -11.21 25.03 -9.67
N ALA A 362 -10.42 24.47 -10.59
CA ALA A 362 -10.78 23.25 -11.30
C ALA A 362 -10.96 22.05 -10.37
N PHE A 363 -10.07 21.84 -9.39
CA PHE A 363 -10.25 20.76 -8.41
C PHE A 363 -11.53 20.93 -7.59
N HIS A 364 -11.87 22.15 -7.18
CA HIS A 364 -13.13 22.41 -6.50
C HIS A 364 -14.34 22.09 -7.39
N ASN A 365 -14.35 22.57 -8.64
CA ASN A 365 -15.45 22.31 -9.56
C ASN A 365 -15.57 20.83 -9.93
N ILE A 366 -14.44 20.13 -10.11
CA ILE A 366 -14.43 18.67 -10.32
C ILE A 366 -15.04 17.97 -9.11
N PHE A 367 -14.69 18.37 -7.89
CA PHE A 367 -15.24 17.79 -6.67
C PHE A 367 -16.78 17.94 -6.63
N GLU A 368 -17.30 19.14 -6.93
CA GLU A 368 -18.74 19.39 -7.00
C GLU A 368 -19.42 18.54 -8.08
N GLU A 369 -18.88 18.53 -9.30
CA GLU A 369 -19.44 17.78 -10.45
C GLU A 369 -19.35 16.25 -10.26
N THR A 370 -18.39 15.75 -9.47
CA THR A 370 -18.23 14.31 -9.19
C THR A 370 -19.01 13.82 -7.96
N SER A 371 -19.73 14.72 -7.28
CA SER A 371 -20.42 14.41 -6.02
C SER A 371 -21.68 13.53 -6.20
N SER A 372 -22.31 13.49 -7.38
CA SER A 372 -23.59 12.79 -7.64
C SER A 372 -23.50 11.29 -7.96
N ARG A 373 -22.36 10.62 -7.71
CA ARG A 373 -22.14 9.15 -7.78
C ARG A 373 -22.17 8.47 -9.17
N GLU A 374 -22.52 9.15 -10.26
CA GLU A 374 -22.78 8.48 -11.56
C GLU A 374 -21.62 8.47 -12.57
N TRP A 375 -20.44 8.99 -12.25
CA TRP A 375 -19.45 9.30 -13.28
C TRP A 375 -18.03 8.84 -12.97
N LEU A 376 -17.42 8.09 -13.91
CA LEU A 376 -16.04 7.64 -13.90
C LEU A 376 -15.33 8.06 -15.20
N ASP A 377 -14.24 8.82 -15.07
CA ASP A 377 -13.36 9.14 -16.18
C ASP A 377 -11.89 8.89 -15.83
N PRO A 378 -11.29 7.81 -16.38
CA PRO A 378 -9.89 7.50 -16.20
C PRO A 378 -8.94 8.62 -16.67
N GLU A 379 -9.29 9.38 -17.69
CA GLU A 379 -8.46 10.48 -18.19
C GLU A 379 -8.43 11.65 -17.20
N LEU A 380 -9.59 12.00 -16.63
CA LEU A 380 -9.66 13.01 -15.59
C LEU A 380 -8.87 12.59 -14.35
N LEU A 381 -9.03 11.35 -13.87
CA LEU A 381 -8.25 10.86 -12.74
C LEU A 381 -6.74 10.90 -13.06
N ALA A 382 -6.32 10.49 -14.26
CA ALA A 382 -4.92 10.55 -14.68
C ALA A 382 -4.37 11.99 -14.69
N ALA A 383 -5.18 12.96 -15.10
CA ALA A 383 -4.84 14.38 -15.09
C ALA A 383 -4.75 14.94 -13.66
N VAL A 384 -5.71 14.60 -12.79
CA VAL A 384 -5.70 14.98 -11.36
C VAL A 384 -4.43 14.48 -10.68
N LEU A 385 -4.12 13.18 -10.82
CA LEU A 385 -2.92 12.58 -10.23
C LEU A 385 -1.63 13.20 -10.77
N ARG A 386 -1.60 13.58 -12.05
CA ARG A 386 -0.46 14.31 -12.64
C ARG A 386 -0.29 15.67 -11.98
N VAL A 387 -1.37 16.43 -11.80
CA VAL A 387 -1.34 17.76 -11.18
C VAL A 387 -0.93 17.66 -9.71
N MET A 388 -1.50 16.72 -8.95
CA MET A 388 -1.09 16.47 -7.56
C MET A 388 0.40 16.16 -7.46
N ARG A 389 0.94 15.31 -8.34
CA ARG A 389 2.38 15.01 -8.35
C ARG A 389 3.25 16.25 -8.60
N LEU A 390 2.82 17.16 -9.49
CA LEU A 390 3.57 18.39 -9.79
C LEU A 390 3.53 19.40 -8.65
N HIS A 391 2.46 19.38 -7.84
CA HIS A 391 2.21 20.33 -6.75
C HIS A 391 2.26 19.67 -5.37
N MET A 392 3.00 18.56 -5.22
CA MET A 392 3.01 17.80 -3.95
C MET A 392 3.49 18.63 -2.76
N SER A 393 4.29 19.67 -2.98
CA SER A 393 4.71 20.61 -1.94
C SER A 393 3.64 21.63 -1.50
N HIS A 394 2.47 21.67 -2.16
CA HIS A 394 1.42 22.65 -1.91
C HIS A 394 0.19 22.00 -1.26
N SER A 395 0.06 22.19 0.05
CA SER A 395 -0.95 21.54 0.88
C SER A 395 -2.40 21.81 0.45
N ASP A 396 -2.70 23.03 0.01
CA ASP A 396 -4.01 23.44 -0.52
C ASP A 396 -4.40 22.64 -1.77
N MET A 397 -3.46 22.45 -2.69
CA MET A 397 -3.65 21.65 -3.90
C MET A 397 -3.85 20.18 -3.60
N ILE A 398 -3.09 19.62 -2.66
CA ILE A 398 -3.19 18.20 -2.29
C ILE A 398 -4.45 17.92 -1.48
N LEU A 399 -4.88 18.84 -0.61
CA LEU A 399 -6.16 18.72 0.09
C LEU A 399 -7.34 18.63 -0.90
N ALA A 400 -7.41 19.53 -1.87
CA ALA A 400 -8.45 19.50 -2.89
C ALA A 400 -8.32 18.27 -3.81
N GLY A 401 -7.09 17.95 -4.25
CA GLY A 401 -6.83 16.81 -5.12
C GLY A 401 -7.19 15.46 -4.48
N THR A 402 -6.92 15.26 -3.19
CA THR A 402 -7.28 14.01 -2.47
C THR A 402 -8.79 13.83 -2.35
N ALA A 403 -9.57 14.91 -2.19
CA ALA A 403 -11.03 14.85 -2.22
C ALA A 403 -11.56 14.41 -3.60
N VAL A 404 -10.97 14.94 -4.67
CA VAL A 404 -11.30 14.53 -6.05
C VAL A 404 -10.92 13.07 -6.30
N VAL A 405 -9.73 12.64 -5.87
CA VAL A 405 -9.30 11.23 -6.02
C VAL A 405 -10.27 10.30 -5.32
N TYR A 406 -10.70 10.60 -4.11
CA TYR A 406 -11.73 9.82 -3.42
C TYR A 406 -13.03 9.74 -4.25
N ASN A 407 -13.55 10.87 -4.73
CA ASN A 407 -14.78 10.88 -5.53
C ASN A 407 -14.68 10.05 -6.81
N LEU A 408 -13.51 10.03 -7.46
CA LEU A 408 -13.24 9.28 -8.69
C LEU A 408 -12.85 7.81 -8.45
N THR A 409 -12.73 7.38 -7.19
CA THR A 409 -12.34 6.00 -6.81
C THR A 409 -13.32 5.35 -5.83
N ARG A 410 -14.41 6.01 -5.46
CA ARG A 410 -15.39 5.47 -4.49
C ARG A 410 -16.35 4.46 -5.14
N GLY A 411 -16.82 3.50 -4.35
CA GLY A 411 -17.82 2.51 -4.77
C GLY A 411 -17.36 1.61 -5.92
N GLU A 412 -18.30 1.19 -6.76
CA GLU A 412 -18.04 0.29 -7.91
C GLU A 412 -17.11 0.91 -8.98
N GLN A 413 -16.95 2.24 -8.97
CA GLN A 413 -16.08 2.94 -9.92
C GLN A 413 -14.63 2.45 -9.85
N SER A 414 -14.14 2.16 -8.64
CA SER A 414 -12.81 1.60 -8.44
C SER A 414 -12.60 0.31 -9.21
N ALA A 415 -13.61 -0.55 -9.34
CA ALA A 415 -13.52 -1.86 -10.01
C ALA A 415 -13.28 -1.74 -11.52
N GLN A 416 -13.73 -0.64 -12.14
CA GLN A 416 -13.64 -0.40 -13.58
C GLN A 416 -12.33 0.31 -13.99
N LEU A 417 -11.58 0.87 -13.03
CA LEU A 417 -10.33 1.56 -13.31
C LEU A 417 -9.23 0.62 -13.82
N PRO A 418 -8.41 1.06 -14.81
CA PRO A 418 -7.19 0.36 -15.20
C PRO A 418 -6.22 0.20 -14.02
N LEU A 419 -5.58 -0.97 -13.90
CA LEU A 419 -4.70 -1.28 -12.77
C LEU A 419 -3.54 -0.30 -12.60
N ASP A 420 -2.88 0.13 -13.69
CA ASP A 420 -1.80 1.14 -13.61
C ASP A 420 -2.29 2.45 -13.00
N LEU A 421 -3.50 2.88 -13.37
CA LEU A 421 -4.07 4.13 -12.88
C LEU A 421 -4.47 4.01 -11.41
N LEU A 422 -5.06 2.88 -11.01
CA LEU A 422 -5.38 2.59 -9.61
C LEU A 422 -4.11 2.54 -8.75
N ASN A 423 -3.05 1.88 -9.22
CA ASN A 423 -1.75 1.83 -8.55
C ASN A 423 -1.15 3.23 -8.38
N ARG A 424 -1.27 4.08 -9.41
CA ARG A 424 -0.83 5.48 -9.33
C ARG A 424 -1.67 6.28 -8.34
N ALA A 425 -2.98 6.07 -8.27
CA ALA A 425 -3.86 6.72 -7.31
C ALA A 425 -3.43 6.39 -5.88
N VAL A 426 -3.30 5.10 -5.55
CA VAL A 426 -2.86 4.64 -4.23
C VAL A 426 -1.47 5.20 -3.88
N ASN A 427 -0.50 5.13 -4.80
CA ASN A 427 0.84 5.65 -4.54
C ASN A 427 0.88 7.17 -4.30
N ILE A 428 0.08 7.95 -5.03
CA ILE A 428 -0.04 9.40 -4.81
C ILE A 428 -0.71 9.68 -3.46
N THR A 429 -1.75 8.92 -3.08
CA THR A 429 -2.41 9.01 -1.78
C THR A 429 -1.45 8.70 -0.62
N LEU A 430 -0.65 7.63 -0.72
CA LEU A 430 0.36 7.30 0.30
C LEU A 430 1.44 8.40 0.41
N THR A 431 1.90 8.92 -0.73
CA THR A 431 2.86 10.04 -0.76
C THR A 431 2.28 11.32 -0.16
N ALA A 432 0.98 11.57 -0.35
CA ALA A 432 0.29 12.69 0.26
C ALA A 432 0.22 12.55 1.80
N ILE A 433 -0.06 11.35 2.31
CA ILE A 433 -0.03 11.07 3.76
C ILE A 433 1.37 11.34 4.32
N GLU A 434 2.43 10.84 3.66
CA GLU A 434 3.83 11.04 4.08
C GLU A 434 4.23 12.51 4.18
N GLN A 435 3.93 13.30 3.16
CA GLN A 435 4.40 14.69 3.09
C GLN A 435 3.53 15.64 3.92
N HIS A 436 2.26 15.31 4.14
CA HIS A 436 1.28 16.21 4.75
C HIS A 436 0.68 15.68 6.06
N GLN A 437 1.47 14.94 6.85
CA GLN A 437 1.04 14.34 8.12
C GLN A 437 0.44 15.31 9.15
N LYS A 438 0.56 16.63 8.97
CA LYS A 438 0.02 17.64 9.90
C LYS A 438 -1.43 18.03 9.59
N LEU A 439 -1.96 17.67 8.42
CA LEU A 439 -3.24 18.16 7.91
C LEU A 439 -4.33 17.10 8.06
N LEU A 440 -5.06 17.13 9.17
CA LEU A 440 -6.06 16.10 9.52
C LEU A 440 -7.11 15.88 8.43
N GLN A 441 -7.65 16.94 7.81
CA GLN A 441 -8.67 16.79 6.76
C GLN A 441 -8.12 16.10 5.50
N LEU A 442 -6.87 16.37 5.14
CA LEU A 442 -6.20 15.68 4.02
C LEU A 442 -6.03 14.20 4.34
N LEU A 443 -5.63 13.87 5.57
CA LEU A 443 -5.50 12.48 6.02
C LEU A 443 -6.84 11.75 5.98
N LYS A 444 -7.94 12.40 6.40
CA LYS A 444 -9.30 11.83 6.29
C LYS A 444 -9.66 11.50 4.84
N ASN A 445 -9.41 12.40 3.89
CA ASN A 445 -9.66 12.15 2.46
C ASN A 445 -8.82 10.97 1.92
N CYS A 446 -7.56 10.89 2.34
CA CYS A 446 -6.68 9.79 1.96
C CYS A 446 -7.18 8.46 2.52
N PHE A 447 -7.61 8.45 3.79
CA PHE A 447 -8.14 7.26 4.45
C PHE A 447 -9.45 6.81 3.81
N LEU A 448 -10.33 7.73 3.40
CA LEU A 448 -11.54 7.38 2.66
C LEU A 448 -11.23 6.65 1.34
N THR A 449 -10.19 7.08 0.63
CA THR A 449 -9.72 6.41 -0.59
C THR A 449 -9.17 5.01 -0.28
N LEU A 450 -8.34 4.89 0.76
CA LEU A 450 -7.70 3.64 1.15
C LEU A 450 -8.65 2.67 1.86
N CYS A 451 -9.75 3.14 2.44
CA CYS A 451 -10.73 2.30 3.13
C CYS A 451 -11.65 1.54 2.16
N SER A 452 -11.45 1.68 0.85
CA SER A 452 -12.18 0.89 -0.14
C SER A 452 -11.54 -0.49 -0.30
N ASP A 453 -12.31 -1.53 0.03
CA ASP A 453 -11.90 -2.93 -0.14
C ASP A 453 -11.45 -3.21 -1.58
N THR A 454 -12.22 -2.75 -2.57
CA THR A 454 -11.88 -2.92 -3.99
C THR A 454 -10.54 -2.28 -4.34
N VAL A 455 -10.23 -1.10 -3.78
CA VAL A 455 -8.94 -0.42 -4.00
C VAL A 455 -7.81 -1.22 -3.36
N LEU A 456 -7.95 -1.65 -2.10
CA LEU A 456 -6.91 -2.38 -1.38
C LEU A 456 -6.59 -3.75 -2.00
N HIS A 457 -7.59 -4.49 -2.46
CA HIS A 457 -7.38 -5.83 -3.04
C HIS A 457 -6.84 -5.79 -4.48
N ARG A 458 -7.28 -4.82 -5.31
CA ARG A 458 -6.87 -4.75 -6.72
C ARG A 458 -5.53 -4.05 -6.95
N ALA A 459 -5.22 -3.03 -6.14
CA ALA A 459 -4.00 -2.26 -6.33
C ALA A 459 -2.75 -3.07 -5.95
N GLN A 460 -1.62 -2.72 -6.58
CA GLN A 460 -0.29 -3.22 -6.26
C GLN A 460 0.52 -2.09 -5.63
N PHE A 461 0.76 -2.19 -4.32
CA PHE A 461 1.49 -1.23 -3.52
C PHE A 461 2.13 -1.92 -2.30
N SER A 462 2.98 -1.22 -1.57
CA SER A 462 3.56 -1.75 -0.32
C SER A 462 2.51 -1.70 0.79
N CYS A 463 1.95 -2.86 1.15
CA CYS A 463 1.03 -3.01 2.28
C CYS A 463 1.68 -2.55 3.59
N LYS A 464 2.96 -2.90 3.80
CA LYS A 464 3.78 -2.43 4.93
C LYS A 464 3.80 -0.90 5.02
N ARG A 465 4.20 -0.21 3.94
CA ARG A 465 4.24 1.27 3.89
C ARG A 465 2.88 1.87 4.23
N CYS A 466 1.79 1.28 3.72
CA CYS A 466 0.44 1.74 4.05
C CYS A 466 0.14 1.57 5.54
N CYS A 467 0.36 0.38 6.12
CA CYS A 467 0.18 0.11 7.54
C CYS A 467 1.00 1.08 8.41
N GLU A 468 2.27 1.30 8.09
CA GLU A 468 3.15 2.24 8.83
C GLU A 468 2.56 3.66 8.87
N LEU A 469 2.10 4.18 7.74
CA LEU A 469 1.53 5.51 7.64
C LEU A 469 0.17 5.63 8.34
N VAL A 470 -0.65 4.57 8.24
CA VAL A 470 -1.93 4.51 8.95
C VAL A 470 -1.69 4.50 10.46
N PHE A 471 -0.78 3.66 10.95
CA PHE A 471 -0.41 3.62 12.37
C PHE A 471 0.17 4.94 12.86
N GLN A 472 1.07 5.57 12.11
CA GLN A 472 1.61 6.89 12.47
C GLN A 472 0.48 7.92 12.65
N SER A 473 -0.52 7.89 11.77
CA SER A 473 -1.68 8.77 11.86
C SER A 473 -2.57 8.43 13.07
N LEU A 474 -2.83 7.13 13.32
CA LEU A 474 -3.63 6.65 14.46
C LEU A 474 -2.98 6.92 15.81
N ILE A 475 -1.64 6.90 15.89
CA ILE A 475 -0.88 7.24 17.09
C ILE A 475 -0.93 8.75 17.35
N LYS A 476 -0.82 9.55 16.28
CA LYS A 476 -0.75 11.01 16.37
C LYS A 476 -2.10 11.68 16.63
N TYR A 477 -3.17 11.19 16.02
CA TYR A 477 -4.49 11.83 16.05
C TYR A 477 -5.50 11.01 16.83
N ASP A 478 -6.24 11.69 17.70
CA ASP A 478 -7.38 11.16 18.42
C ASP A 478 -8.68 11.67 17.77
N ASP A 479 -9.04 11.10 16.61
CA ASP A 479 -10.23 11.45 15.83
C ASP A 479 -11.04 10.21 15.48
N VAL A 480 -12.36 10.23 15.73
CA VAL A 480 -13.24 9.05 15.60
C VAL A 480 -13.28 8.48 14.18
N HIS A 481 -13.24 9.33 13.15
CA HIS A 481 -13.28 8.89 11.75
C HIS A 481 -11.94 8.28 11.34
N MET A 482 -10.83 8.90 11.78
CA MET A 482 -9.49 8.34 11.58
C MET A 482 -9.35 6.98 12.24
N LYS A 483 -9.81 6.82 13.49
CA LYS A 483 -9.83 5.54 14.21
C LYS A 483 -10.55 4.49 13.36
N ARG A 484 -11.83 4.74 13.02
CA ARG A 484 -12.68 3.80 12.26
C ARG A 484 -12.06 3.38 10.93
N MET A 485 -11.64 4.34 10.10
CA MET A 485 -11.06 4.03 8.78
C MET A 485 -9.68 3.35 8.91
N GLY A 486 -8.84 3.81 9.84
CA GLY A 486 -7.50 3.28 10.02
C GLY A 486 -7.50 1.82 10.46
N VAL A 487 -8.34 1.46 11.44
CA VAL A 487 -8.44 0.06 11.87
C VAL A 487 -9.06 -0.83 10.79
N ALA A 488 -9.99 -0.31 9.99
CA ALA A 488 -10.54 -1.03 8.84
C ALA A 488 -9.43 -1.36 7.82
N ILE A 489 -8.63 -0.36 7.43
CA ILE A 489 -7.49 -0.54 6.52
C ILE A 489 -6.49 -1.56 7.08
N ILE A 490 -6.08 -1.43 8.35
CA ILE A 490 -5.12 -2.36 8.97
C ILE A 490 -5.70 -3.77 9.04
N SER A 491 -6.99 -3.93 9.36
CA SER A 491 -7.62 -5.24 9.48
C SER A 491 -7.59 -6.03 8.17
N ILE A 492 -7.69 -5.35 7.02
CA ILE A 492 -7.59 -5.96 5.70
C ILE A 492 -6.11 -6.23 5.37
N LEU A 493 -5.25 -5.21 5.49
CA LEU A 493 -3.87 -5.31 5.03
C LEU A 493 -3.00 -6.23 5.87
N ALA A 494 -3.21 -6.32 7.18
CA ALA A 494 -2.39 -7.18 8.05
C ALA A 494 -2.45 -8.67 7.63
N ALA A 495 -3.58 -9.13 7.06
CA ALA A 495 -3.72 -10.49 6.53
C ALA A 495 -2.87 -10.72 5.26
N GLU A 496 -2.59 -9.66 4.50
CA GLU A 496 -1.86 -9.71 3.22
C GLU A 496 -0.36 -9.38 3.37
N VAL A 497 0.08 -8.90 4.54
CA VAL A 497 1.48 -8.55 4.78
C VAL A 497 2.30 -9.83 5.07
N PRO A 498 3.46 -10.03 4.40
CA PRO A 498 4.36 -11.14 4.69
C PRO A 498 4.86 -11.12 6.14
N THR A 499 5.13 -12.29 6.72
CA THR A 499 5.56 -12.44 8.12
C THR A 499 6.79 -11.60 8.48
N SER A 500 7.77 -11.48 7.57
CA SER A 500 8.96 -10.64 7.79
C SER A 500 8.61 -9.16 7.97
N ASP A 501 7.63 -8.67 7.21
CA ASP A 501 7.17 -7.28 7.29
C ASP A 501 6.24 -7.06 8.48
N LEU A 502 5.46 -8.07 8.89
CA LEU A 502 4.67 -8.04 10.13
C LEU A 502 5.57 -7.90 11.35
N ARG A 503 6.72 -8.59 11.38
CA ARG A 503 7.73 -8.46 12.44
C ARG A 503 8.26 -7.04 12.55
N ASP A 504 8.61 -6.42 11.43
CA ASP A 504 9.04 -5.01 11.43
C ASP A 504 7.89 -4.09 11.87
N LEU A 505 6.65 -4.41 11.47
CA LEU A 505 5.49 -3.64 11.89
C LEU A 505 5.22 -3.74 13.39
N SER A 506 5.40 -4.90 14.00
CA SER A 506 5.13 -5.14 15.42
C SER A 506 6.25 -4.68 16.35
N SER A 507 7.45 -4.41 15.82
CA SER A 507 8.57 -3.87 16.59
C SER A 507 8.27 -2.55 17.31
N ASP A 508 7.39 -1.71 16.77
CA ASP A 508 6.89 -0.50 17.42
C ASP A 508 5.69 -0.83 18.33
N ARG A 509 5.97 -1.14 19.60
CA ARG A 509 4.97 -1.52 20.61
C ARG A 509 3.80 -0.53 20.74
N ARG A 510 4.01 0.77 20.43
CA ARG A 510 2.96 1.80 20.47
C ARG A 510 1.78 1.48 19.55
N ARG A 511 1.98 0.68 18.51
CA ARG A 511 0.94 0.23 17.59
C ARG A 511 -0.03 -0.74 18.28
N LEU A 512 0.51 -1.70 19.03
CA LEU A 512 -0.28 -2.63 19.83
C LEU A 512 -0.98 -1.92 20.99
N GLU A 513 -0.25 -1.05 21.71
CA GLU A 513 -0.81 -0.19 22.76
C GLU A 513 -2.00 0.63 22.23
N ARG A 514 -1.86 1.23 21.03
CA ARG A 514 -2.92 2.03 20.40
C ARG A 514 -4.16 1.21 20.07
N LEU A 515 -4.00 0.00 19.55
CA LEU A 515 -5.14 -0.89 19.29
C LEU A 515 -5.81 -1.34 20.60
N LEU A 516 -5.02 -1.64 21.64
CA LEU A 516 -5.53 -1.98 22.97
C LEU A 516 -6.29 -0.81 23.61
N ILE A 517 -5.84 0.43 23.46
CA ILE A 517 -6.58 1.63 23.87
C ILE A 517 -7.98 1.62 23.25
N TYR A 518 -8.12 1.33 21.95
CA TYR A 518 -9.43 1.31 21.30
C TYR A 518 -10.32 0.18 21.81
N VAL A 519 -9.76 -1.00 22.12
CA VAL A 519 -10.51 -2.07 22.79
C VAL A 519 -11.00 -1.62 24.17
N VAL A 520 -10.12 -1.00 24.97
CA VAL A 520 -10.44 -0.52 26.31
C VAL A 520 -11.51 0.57 26.29
N GLU A 521 -11.39 1.57 25.42
CA GLU A 521 -12.36 2.65 25.25
C GLU A 521 -13.77 2.15 24.89
N LYS A 522 -13.86 1.00 24.21
CA LYS A 522 -15.13 0.42 23.76
C LYS A 522 -15.71 -0.60 24.73
N CYS A 523 -14.86 -1.29 25.49
CA CYS A 523 -15.28 -2.44 26.30
C CYS A 523 -15.31 -2.17 27.79
N LEU A 524 -14.54 -1.22 28.31
CA LEU A 524 -14.28 -1.07 29.75
C LEU A 524 -14.73 0.30 30.29
N LEU A 525 -15.00 0.34 31.59
CA LEU A 525 -15.28 1.57 32.33
C LEU A 525 -14.00 2.17 32.92
N ALA A 526 -14.07 3.44 33.34
CA ALA A 526 -12.95 4.10 34.03
C ALA A 526 -12.49 3.34 35.29
N SER A 527 -13.42 2.73 36.05
CA SER A 527 -13.10 1.89 37.20
C SER A 527 -12.33 0.63 36.82
N ASP A 528 -12.68 0.01 35.69
CA ASP A 528 -12.01 -1.17 35.17
C ASP A 528 -10.54 -0.85 34.78
N VAL A 529 -10.30 0.35 34.24
CA VAL A 529 -8.95 0.85 33.92
C VAL A 529 -8.15 1.13 35.19
N GLN A 530 -8.76 1.72 36.22
CA GLN A 530 -8.09 1.93 37.50
C GLN A 530 -7.66 0.61 38.16
N GLU A 531 -8.52 -0.42 38.10
CA GLU A 531 -8.18 -1.76 38.58
C GLU A 531 -7.00 -2.36 37.79
N LEU A 532 -6.99 -2.22 36.46
CA LEU A 532 -5.88 -2.68 35.61
C LEU A 532 -4.57 -1.97 35.96
N LEU A 533 -4.61 -0.66 36.18
CA LEU A 533 -3.45 0.16 36.55
C LEU A 533 -2.95 -0.12 37.98
N ALA A 534 -3.82 -0.61 38.87
CA ALA A 534 -3.48 -0.97 40.24
C ALA A 534 -2.81 -2.36 40.38
N LEU A 535 -2.79 -3.16 39.31
CA LEU A 535 -2.08 -4.44 39.30
C LEU A 535 -0.57 -4.24 39.51
N PRO A 536 0.17 -5.24 40.05
CA PRO A 536 1.62 -5.16 40.20
C PRO A 536 2.39 -4.84 38.90
N LEU A 537 1.78 -5.15 37.75
CA LEU A 537 2.28 -4.86 36.40
C LEU A 537 1.78 -3.52 35.84
N GLY A 538 1.19 -2.65 36.66
CA GLY A 538 0.60 -1.37 36.25
C GLY A 538 1.58 -0.45 35.51
N GLN A 539 2.90 -0.61 35.71
CA GLN A 539 3.93 0.10 34.94
C GLN A 539 3.86 -0.21 33.44
N THR A 540 3.60 -1.47 33.09
CA THR A 540 3.42 -1.91 31.70
C THR A 540 2.16 -1.35 31.05
N LEU A 541 1.13 -1.06 31.86
CA LEU A 541 -0.18 -0.59 31.41
C LEU A 541 -0.32 0.94 31.45
N GLN A 542 0.77 1.69 31.70
CA GLN A 542 0.72 3.15 31.84
C GLN A 542 0.12 3.87 30.63
N TYR A 543 0.24 3.29 29.43
CA TYR A 543 -0.38 3.83 28.21
C TYR A 543 -1.92 3.87 28.30
N LEU A 544 -2.56 3.18 29.24
CA LEU A 544 -4.01 3.26 29.45
C LEU A 544 -4.47 4.55 30.13
N HIS A 545 -3.58 5.35 30.74
CA HIS A 545 -3.96 6.63 31.36
C HIS A 545 -4.57 7.63 30.36
N VAL A 546 -4.26 7.48 29.06
CA VAL A 546 -4.78 8.38 28.02
C VAL A 546 -6.15 7.93 27.48
N THR A 547 -6.67 6.77 27.93
CA THR A 547 -7.96 6.24 27.47
C THR A 547 -9.12 7.14 27.90
N ARG A 548 -10.13 7.27 27.03
CA ARG A 548 -11.37 7.98 27.35
C ARG A 548 -12.50 6.99 27.55
N CYS A 549 -12.53 6.37 28.73
CA CYS A 549 -13.58 5.44 29.12
C CYS A 549 -14.75 6.15 29.81
N PRO A 550 -16.00 5.71 29.59
CA PRO A 550 -17.14 6.20 30.35
C PRO A 550 -17.08 5.76 31.82
N THR A 551 -17.71 6.51 32.71
CA THR A 551 -17.85 6.16 34.13
C THR A 551 -18.95 5.13 34.38
N SER A 552 -19.96 5.10 33.51
CA SER A 552 -21.09 4.16 33.53
C SER A 552 -21.54 3.83 32.12
N GLY A 553 -22.12 2.65 31.91
CA GLY A 553 -22.65 2.23 30.61
C GLY A 553 -22.27 0.78 30.27
N LEU A 554 -22.80 0.31 29.14
CA LEU A 554 -22.50 -1.00 28.59
C LEU A 554 -21.37 -0.91 27.55
N PRO A 555 -20.60 -1.99 27.33
CA PRO A 555 -19.68 -2.11 26.21
C PRO A 555 -20.35 -1.77 24.86
N VAL A 556 -19.61 -1.11 23.96
CA VAL A 556 -20.10 -0.66 22.65
C VAL A 556 -19.47 -1.49 21.53
N TYR A 557 -20.29 -2.27 20.83
CA TYR A 557 -19.88 -2.97 19.61
C TYR A 557 -20.15 -2.14 18.37
N ASP A 558 -19.13 -1.44 17.87
CA ASP A 558 -19.20 -0.77 16.59
C ASP A 558 -18.18 -1.36 15.60
N THR A 559 -18.23 -0.85 14.37
CA THR A 559 -17.26 -1.24 13.32
C THR A 559 -15.82 -0.99 13.75
N THR A 560 -15.56 0.04 14.57
CA THR A 560 -14.23 0.34 15.11
C THR A 560 -13.74 -0.81 15.99
N LEU A 561 -14.53 -1.28 16.95
CA LEU A 561 -14.15 -2.40 17.81
C LEU A 561 -13.95 -3.68 16.99
N ARG A 562 -14.91 -4.00 16.10
CA ARG A 562 -14.84 -5.19 15.23
C ARG A 562 -13.55 -5.23 14.41
N PHE A 563 -13.18 -4.13 13.77
CA PHE A 563 -11.96 -4.04 12.97
C PHE A 563 -10.70 -3.96 13.81
N THR A 564 -10.74 -3.34 15.00
CA THR A 564 -9.61 -3.32 15.94
C THR A 564 -9.25 -4.74 16.39
N LEU A 565 -10.24 -5.53 16.80
CA LEU A 565 -10.02 -6.92 17.21
C LEU A 565 -9.53 -7.79 16.04
N SER A 566 -10.06 -7.56 14.83
CA SER A 566 -9.58 -8.26 13.63
C SER A 566 -8.16 -7.86 13.23
N ALA A 567 -7.80 -6.58 13.37
CA ALA A 567 -6.44 -6.10 13.15
C ALA A 567 -5.44 -6.72 14.14
N LEU A 568 -5.78 -6.75 15.43
CA LEU A 568 -4.96 -7.40 16.46
C LEU A 568 -4.74 -8.89 16.15
N TRP A 569 -5.80 -9.62 15.79
CA TRP A 569 -5.70 -11.03 15.41
C TRP A 569 -4.80 -11.21 14.17
N ASN A 570 -5.01 -10.43 13.10
CA ASN A 570 -4.23 -10.58 11.87
C ASN A 570 -2.76 -10.15 12.01
N LEU A 571 -2.44 -9.22 12.91
CA LEU A 571 -1.05 -8.80 13.19
C LEU A 571 -0.26 -9.84 13.99
N THR A 572 -0.94 -10.67 14.77
CA THR A 572 -0.34 -11.73 15.60
C THR A 572 -0.28 -13.08 14.88
N ASP A 573 -1.01 -13.23 13.78
CA ASP A 573 -1.05 -14.44 12.96
C ASP A 573 0.30 -14.78 12.35
N GLU A 574 0.81 -15.97 12.68
CA GLU A 574 2.15 -16.47 12.36
C GLU A 574 3.30 -15.47 12.64
N CYS A 575 3.14 -14.57 13.61
CA CYS A 575 4.12 -13.53 13.94
C CYS A 575 4.53 -13.57 15.43
N PRO A 576 5.56 -14.36 15.80
CA PRO A 576 6.01 -14.51 17.19
C PRO A 576 6.36 -13.20 17.88
N ASP A 577 7.05 -12.28 17.20
CA ASP A 577 7.41 -10.97 17.75
C ASP A 577 6.17 -10.12 18.08
N ALA A 578 5.09 -10.23 17.29
CA ALA A 578 3.83 -9.52 17.57
C ALA A 578 3.09 -10.14 18.75
N CYS A 579 3.04 -11.48 18.86
CA CYS A 579 2.49 -12.17 20.03
C CYS A 579 3.25 -11.78 21.30
N GLN A 580 4.58 -11.80 21.24
CA GLN A 580 5.45 -11.38 22.33
C GLN A 580 5.21 -9.92 22.71
N GLY A 581 5.19 -9.02 21.72
CA GLY A 581 4.87 -7.60 21.94
C GLY A 581 3.50 -7.39 22.58
N PHE A 582 2.47 -8.16 22.18
CA PHE A 582 1.13 -8.09 22.77
C PHE A 582 1.12 -8.50 24.25
N VAL A 583 1.83 -9.56 24.61
CA VAL A 583 1.99 -9.99 26.01
C VAL A 583 2.77 -8.94 26.81
N GLU A 584 3.86 -8.43 26.25
CA GLU A 584 4.75 -7.46 26.90
C GLU A 584 4.10 -6.12 27.18
N VAL A 585 3.12 -5.69 26.39
CA VAL A 585 2.31 -4.49 26.65
C VAL A 585 1.12 -4.77 27.57
N GLY A 586 1.02 -5.97 28.16
CA GLY A 586 -0.05 -6.33 29.10
C GLY A 586 -1.39 -6.67 28.45
N GLY A 587 -1.39 -7.03 27.15
CA GLY A 587 -2.60 -7.36 26.39
C GLY A 587 -3.44 -8.49 26.99
N LEU A 588 -2.81 -9.47 27.65
CA LEU A 588 -3.51 -10.57 28.34
C LEU A 588 -4.41 -10.09 29.47
N TYR A 589 -3.95 -9.13 30.28
CA TYR A 589 -4.73 -8.55 31.38
C TYR A 589 -5.92 -7.76 30.87
N VAL A 590 -5.70 -6.98 29.80
CA VAL A 590 -6.78 -6.26 29.11
C VAL A 590 -7.81 -7.25 28.58
N TYR A 591 -7.38 -8.32 27.90
CA TYR A 591 -8.29 -9.33 27.36
C TYR A 591 -9.06 -10.09 28.45
N ALA A 592 -8.41 -10.49 29.54
CA ALA A 592 -9.08 -11.12 30.68
C ALA A 592 -10.20 -10.24 31.25
N LYS A 593 -9.94 -8.95 31.42
CA LYS A 593 -10.92 -7.97 31.93
C LYS A 593 -12.06 -7.76 30.92
N VAL A 594 -11.75 -7.64 29.63
CA VAL A 594 -12.75 -7.51 28.54
C VAL A 594 -13.65 -8.75 28.47
N LEU A 595 -13.07 -9.95 28.43
CA LEU A 595 -13.82 -11.21 28.35
C LEU A 595 -14.76 -11.36 29.55
N LYS A 596 -14.30 -11.03 30.76
CA LYS A 596 -15.15 -11.01 31.97
C LYS A 596 -16.34 -10.04 31.80
N LYS A 597 -16.08 -8.82 31.32
CA LYS A 597 -17.11 -7.78 31.13
C LYS A 597 -18.17 -8.15 30.10
N MET A 598 -17.82 -8.95 29.09
CA MET A 598 -18.74 -9.38 28.04
C MET A 598 -19.75 -10.44 28.50
N THR A 599 -19.56 -11.05 29.67
CA THR A 599 -20.42 -12.14 30.18
C THR A 599 -21.91 -11.75 30.21
N ASP A 600 -22.21 -10.51 30.58
CA ASP A 600 -23.56 -10.00 30.77
C ASP A 600 -24.12 -9.26 29.53
N GLN A 601 -23.44 -9.35 28.38
CA GLN A 601 -23.86 -8.72 27.13
C GLN A 601 -24.73 -9.63 26.27
N GLU A 602 -25.42 -9.02 25.31
CA GLU A 602 -26.20 -9.72 24.28
C GLU A 602 -25.36 -10.83 23.61
N GLU A 603 -25.98 -11.99 23.42
CA GLU A 603 -25.33 -13.23 22.97
C GLU A 603 -24.55 -13.04 21.67
N ASP A 604 -25.15 -12.41 20.66
CA ASP A 604 -24.51 -12.19 19.37
C ASP A 604 -23.29 -11.28 19.49
N PHE A 605 -23.42 -10.14 20.17
CA PHE A 605 -22.30 -9.23 20.41
C PHE A 605 -21.17 -9.93 21.18
N LYS A 606 -21.50 -10.57 22.31
CA LYS A 606 -20.56 -11.33 23.14
C LYS A 606 -19.80 -12.36 22.31
N ASN A 607 -20.51 -13.13 21.49
CA ASN A 607 -19.91 -14.19 20.69
C ASN A 607 -18.96 -13.67 19.61
N HIS A 608 -19.25 -12.51 19.02
CA HIS A 608 -18.33 -11.85 18.10
C HIS A 608 -17.03 -11.40 18.78
N VAL A 609 -17.11 -10.81 19.98
CA VAL A 609 -15.92 -10.41 20.75
C VAL A 609 -15.13 -11.64 21.18
N TYR A 610 -15.79 -12.66 21.73
CA TYR A 610 -15.14 -13.90 22.16
C TYR A 610 -14.37 -14.56 21.03
N THR A 611 -15.00 -14.70 19.86
CA THR A 611 -14.35 -15.32 18.70
C THR A 611 -13.07 -14.59 18.31
N LYS A 612 -13.09 -13.26 18.27
CA LYS A 612 -11.92 -12.46 17.88
C LYS A 612 -10.82 -12.47 18.95
N CYS A 613 -11.19 -12.36 20.22
CA CYS A 613 -10.22 -12.42 21.32
C CYS A 613 -9.57 -13.81 21.41
N LEU A 614 -10.37 -14.88 21.33
CA LEU A 614 -9.87 -16.26 21.34
C LEU A 614 -8.99 -16.56 20.12
N GLY A 615 -9.32 -16.02 18.95
CA GLY A 615 -8.47 -16.13 17.76
C GLY A 615 -7.05 -15.59 17.99
N LEU A 616 -6.92 -14.39 18.56
CA LEU A 616 -5.60 -13.85 18.93
C LEU A 616 -4.93 -14.69 20.03
N LEU A 617 -5.67 -15.09 21.08
CA LEU A 617 -5.10 -15.87 22.17
C LEU A 617 -4.62 -17.25 21.70
N ASN A 618 -5.24 -17.83 20.68
CA ASN A 618 -4.76 -19.03 20.01
C ASN A 618 -3.38 -18.79 19.38
N ASN A 619 -3.20 -17.69 18.64
CA ASN A 619 -1.90 -17.32 18.06
C ASN A 619 -0.84 -17.09 19.14
N VAL A 620 -1.22 -16.52 20.30
CA VAL A 620 -0.31 -16.38 21.46
C VAL A 620 0.05 -17.74 22.07
N ALA A 621 -0.88 -18.70 22.05
CA ALA A 621 -0.64 -20.07 22.54
C ALA A 621 0.29 -20.87 21.61
N GLU A 622 0.28 -20.59 20.31
CA GLU A 622 1.16 -21.22 19.33
C GLU A 622 2.65 -20.88 19.56
N VAL A 623 2.94 -19.71 20.11
CA VAL A 623 4.30 -19.19 20.27
C VAL A 623 4.93 -19.65 21.58
N ALA A 624 6.06 -20.36 21.49
CA ALA A 624 6.71 -21.00 22.64
C ALA A 624 7.08 -20.04 23.78
N SER A 625 7.56 -18.82 23.48
CA SER A 625 7.99 -17.85 24.50
C SER A 625 6.83 -17.20 25.26
N THR A 626 5.63 -17.18 24.67
CA THR A 626 4.45 -16.53 25.27
C THR A 626 3.46 -17.51 25.87
N LYS A 627 3.47 -18.76 25.44
CA LYS A 627 2.50 -19.80 25.79
C LYS A 627 2.28 -19.93 27.31
N THR A 628 3.33 -19.94 28.11
CA THR A 628 3.24 -20.04 29.59
C THR A 628 2.54 -18.84 30.23
N SER A 629 2.54 -17.67 29.58
CA SER A 629 1.89 -16.46 30.07
C SER A 629 0.36 -16.57 30.09
N LEU A 630 -0.22 -17.52 29.36
CA LEU A 630 -1.66 -17.79 29.31
C LEU A 630 -2.17 -18.60 30.52
N LEU A 631 -1.28 -19.23 31.30
CA LEU A 631 -1.62 -20.00 32.51
C LEU A 631 -2.00 -19.09 33.70
N MET A 632 -2.82 -18.07 33.48
CA MET A 632 -3.36 -17.21 34.53
C MET A 632 -4.81 -17.57 34.83
N GLU A 633 -5.15 -17.60 36.12
CA GLU A 633 -6.45 -18.07 36.64
C GLU A 633 -7.67 -17.50 35.87
N PRO A 634 -7.80 -16.16 35.62
CA PRO A 634 -8.98 -15.63 34.94
C PRO A 634 -9.16 -16.15 33.51
N LEU A 635 -8.06 -16.48 32.82
CA LEU A 635 -8.10 -17.00 31.45
C LEU A 635 -8.33 -18.51 31.45
N MET A 636 -7.72 -19.26 32.38
CA MET A 636 -7.89 -20.71 32.46
C MET A 636 -9.34 -21.10 32.76
N ASP A 637 -9.99 -20.42 33.70
CA ASP A 637 -11.43 -20.60 33.98
C ASP A 637 -12.29 -20.29 32.76
N PHE A 638 -11.95 -19.23 32.04
CA PHE A 638 -12.63 -18.85 30.82
C PHE A 638 -12.47 -19.92 29.73
N PHE A 639 -11.26 -20.40 29.46
CA PHE A 639 -11.00 -21.42 28.44
C PHE A 639 -11.74 -22.72 28.76
N LEU A 640 -11.73 -23.17 30.02
CA LEU A 640 -12.46 -24.37 30.43
C LEU A 640 -13.96 -24.24 30.16
N LYS A 641 -14.54 -23.08 30.49
CA LYS A 641 -15.95 -22.79 30.20
C LYS A 641 -16.23 -22.73 28.70
N MET A 642 -15.32 -22.16 27.91
CA MET A 642 -15.50 -21.98 26.47
C MET A 642 -15.34 -23.28 25.66
N LEU A 643 -14.64 -24.30 26.17
CA LEU A 643 -14.57 -25.62 25.51
C LEU A 643 -15.95 -26.22 25.23
N SER A 644 -16.90 -26.02 26.16
CA SER A 644 -18.27 -26.53 26.05
C SER A 644 -19.26 -25.49 25.53
N HIS A 645 -18.78 -24.41 24.90
CA HIS A 645 -19.64 -23.34 24.39
C HIS A 645 -20.49 -23.82 23.19
N PRO A 646 -21.78 -23.45 23.11
CA PRO A 646 -22.67 -23.90 22.04
C PRO A 646 -22.27 -23.38 20.65
N SER A 647 -21.67 -22.19 20.57
CA SER A 647 -21.06 -21.70 19.33
C SER A 647 -19.76 -22.46 19.04
N ILE A 648 -19.75 -23.21 17.94
CA ILE A 648 -18.60 -23.99 17.48
C ILE A 648 -17.36 -23.13 17.22
N GLN A 649 -17.49 -21.89 16.75
CA GLN A 649 -16.35 -21.01 16.53
C GLN A 649 -15.60 -20.70 17.85
N ILE A 650 -16.34 -20.53 18.93
CA ILE A 650 -15.79 -20.20 20.25
C ILE A 650 -15.14 -21.43 20.88
N SER A 651 -15.86 -22.56 20.88
CA SER A 651 -15.30 -23.82 21.41
C SER A 651 -14.12 -24.31 20.58
N TYR A 652 -14.11 -24.05 19.27
CA TYR A 652 -12.97 -24.34 18.38
C TYR A 652 -11.69 -23.62 18.80
N PHE A 653 -11.73 -22.30 19.00
CA PHE A 653 -10.53 -21.56 19.43
C PHE A 653 -10.12 -21.87 20.86
N ALA A 654 -11.09 -22.06 21.78
CA ALA A 654 -10.78 -22.49 23.14
C ALA A 654 -10.06 -23.85 23.14
N ALA A 655 -10.51 -24.79 22.30
CA ALA A 655 -9.88 -26.09 22.13
C ALA A 655 -8.46 -25.98 21.55
N GLY A 656 -8.22 -25.06 20.61
CA GLY A 656 -6.87 -24.80 20.10
C GLY A 656 -5.92 -24.29 21.18
N ILE A 657 -6.35 -23.26 21.94
CA ILE A 657 -5.57 -22.72 23.06
C ILE A 657 -5.23 -23.82 24.07
N VAL A 658 -6.24 -24.59 24.50
CA VAL A 658 -6.04 -25.68 25.46
C VAL A 658 -5.13 -26.76 24.90
N SER A 659 -5.22 -27.08 23.60
CA SER A 659 -4.34 -28.04 22.94
C SER A 659 -2.88 -27.58 23.00
N HIS A 660 -2.62 -26.30 22.69
CA HIS A 660 -1.27 -25.74 22.77
C HIS A 660 -0.73 -25.71 24.20
N LEU A 661 -1.56 -25.36 25.19
CA LEU A 661 -1.19 -25.33 26.62
C LEU A 661 -0.97 -26.75 27.18
N ALA A 662 -1.73 -27.74 26.72
CA ALA A 662 -1.58 -29.12 27.14
C ALA A 662 -0.23 -29.74 26.72
N CYS A 663 0.45 -29.15 25.74
CA CYS A 663 1.82 -29.51 25.38
C CYS A 663 2.90 -28.92 26.31
N LEU A 664 2.57 -28.02 27.24
CA LEU A 664 3.50 -27.59 28.29
C LEU A 664 3.73 -28.73 29.29
N LYS A 665 4.89 -28.77 29.93
CA LYS A 665 5.19 -29.78 30.95
C LYS A 665 4.30 -29.58 32.18
N ASP A 666 4.06 -30.67 32.91
CA ASP A 666 3.25 -30.62 34.14
C ASP A 666 3.83 -29.65 35.17
N GLU A 667 5.16 -29.53 35.23
CA GLU A 667 5.87 -28.56 36.09
C GLU A 667 5.48 -27.10 35.80
N GLU A 668 5.25 -26.74 34.53
CA GLU A 668 4.86 -25.37 34.14
C GLU A 668 3.43 -25.05 34.56
N TRP A 669 2.52 -26.03 34.47
CA TRP A 669 1.16 -25.93 34.98
C TRP A 669 1.14 -25.79 36.51
N LEU A 670 1.93 -26.62 37.21
CA LEU A 670 2.04 -26.56 38.67
C LEU A 670 2.66 -25.23 39.14
N ALA A 671 3.70 -24.74 38.46
CA ALA A 671 4.31 -23.45 38.77
C ALA A 671 3.32 -22.28 38.63
N ALA A 672 2.33 -22.41 37.74
CA ALA A 672 1.25 -21.45 37.54
C ALA A 672 0.02 -21.69 38.44
N ASN A 673 0.12 -22.57 39.44
CA ASN A 673 -0.99 -23.00 40.31
C ASN A 673 -2.18 -23.63 39.55
N GLN A 674 -1.93 -24.26 38.40
CA GLN A 674 -2.94 -24.95 37.60
C GLN A 674 -2.81 -26.47 37.76
N TYR A 675 -3.58 -27.06 38.68
CA TYR A 675 -3.44 -28.47 39.07
C TYR A 675 -4.25 -29.47 38.21
N HIS A 676 -4.99 -29.00 37.21
CA HIS A 676 -6.04 -29.80 36.55
C HIS A 676 -5.80 -30.06 35.05
N LYS A 677 -4.54 -30.11 34.58
CA LYS A 677 -4.20 -30.35 33.17
C LYS A 677 -4.93 -31.56 32.56
N SER A 678 -4.99 -32.69 33.26
CA SER A 678 -5.71 -33.89 32.81
C SER A 678 -7.21 -33.66 32.63
N GLY A 679 -7.82 -32.83 33.48
CA GLY A 679 -9.22 -32.42 33.36
C GLY A 679 -9.48 -31.62 32.09
N PHE A 680 -8.61 -30.65 31.78
CA PHE A 680 -8.70 -29.86 30.54
C PHE A 680 -8.62 -30.75 29.29
N ILE A 681 -7.69 -31.70 29.26
CA ILE A 681 -7.51 -32.63 28.14
C ILE A 681 -8.75 -33.53 27.96
N LYS A 682 -9.34 -34.00 29.06
CA LYS A 682 -10.57 -34.82 29.01
C LYS A 682 -11.77 -34.03 28.47
N VAL A 683 -11.94 -32.77 28.90
CA VAL A 683 -13.00 -31.88 28.41
C VAL A 683 -12.76 -31.53 26.94
N LEU A 684 -11.52 -31.27 26.53
CA LEU A 684 -11.12 -31.04 25.14
C LEU A 684 -11.59 -32.19 24.22
N GLY A 685 -11.22 -33.43 24.54
CA GLY A 685 -11.64 -34.59 23.75
C GLY A 685 -13.16 -34.75 23.67
N THR A 686 -13.85 -34.48 24.79
CA THR A 686 -15.32 -34.51 24.85
C THR A 686 -15.95 -33.43 23.96
N ALA A 687 -15.40 -32.22 23.97
CA ALA A 687 -15.89 -31.09 23.18
C ALA A 687 -15.77 -31.35 21.68
N VAL A 688 -14.58 -31.73 21.20
CA VAL A 688 -14.32 -31.95 19.75
C VAL A 688 -15.23 -33.04 19.18
N ARG A 689 -15.49 -34.09 19.96
CA ARG A 689 -16.40 -35.18 19.56
C ARG A 689 -17.85 -34.77 19.38
N ASN A 690 -18.29 -33.73 20.09
CA ASN A 690 -19.67 -33.27 20.05
C ASN A 690 -19.91 -32.26 18.92
N TRP A 691 -18.87 -31.88 18.18
CA TRP A 691 -19.00 -30.93 17.08
C TRP A 691 -19.58 -31.56 15.83
N SER A 692 -20.55 -30.86 15.25
CA SER A 692 -20.95 -31.04 13.87
C SER A 692 -20.18 -30.05 12.98
N PRO A 693 -19.51 -30.50 11.91
CA PRO A 693 -18.82 -29.58 11.00
C PRO A 693 -19.79 -28.52 10.46
N PRO A 694 -19.47 -27.22 10.58
CA PRO A 694 -20.37 -26.17 10.15
C PRO A 694 -20.45 -26.12 8.61
N GLN A 695 -21.56 -25.60 8.09
CA GLN A 695 -21.76 -25.50 6.64
C GLN A 695 -20.88 -24.41 6.00
N THR A 696 -20.66 -23.33 6.72
CA THR A 696 -19.82 -22.20 6.31
C THR A 696 -18.36 -22.39 6.75
N GLU A 697 -17.44 -21.74 6.04
CA GLU A 697 -16.05 -21.56 6.50
C GLU A 697 -16.04 -20.75 7.82
N MET A 698 -15.27 -21.21 8.81
CA MET A 698 -15.08 -20.48 10.07
C MET A 698 -13.80 -19.66 10.10
N VAL A 699 -12.72 -20.20 9.56
CA VAL A 699 -11.36 -19.69 9.69
C VAL A 699 -10.54 -20.08 8.47
N ALA A 700 -9.60 -19.22 8.12
CA ALA A 700 -8.59 -19.47 7.10
C ALA A 700 -7.21 -19.43 7.77
N TYR A 701 -6.28 -20.26 7.30
CA TYR A 701 -4.92 -20.32 7.79
C TYR A 701 -3.95 -19.94 6.67
N ARG A 702 -2.80 -19.35 7.03
CA ARG A 702 -1.73 -19.08 6.07
C ARG A 702 -0.98 -20.36 5.70
N SER A 703 -0.78 -21.24 6.68
CA SER A 703 -0.12 -22.54 6.51
C SER A 703 -0.70 -23.60 7.44
N PHE A 704 -0.33 -24.87 7.24
CA PHE A 704 -0.60 -25.94 8.23
C PHE A 704 0.50 -26.11 9.27
N GLN A 705 1.50 -25.22 9.29
CA GLN A 705 2.64 -25.33 10.19
C GLN A 705 2.28 -25.30 11.69
N PRO A 706 1.29 -24.51 12.14
CA PRO A 706 0.84 -24.57 13.55
C PRO A 706 0.33 -25.96 13.96
N PHE A 707 -0.46 -26.61 13.09
CA PHE A 707 -0.98 -27.96 13.35
C PHE A 707 0.12 -29.02 13.31
N GLN A 708 1.05 -28.92 12.35
CA GLN A 708 2.20 -29.83 12.28
C GLN A 708 3.05 -29.73 13.55
N SER A 709 3.38 -28.52 13.99
CA SER A 709 4.16 -28.27 15.19
C SER A 709 3.47 -28.84 16.44
N LEU A 710 2.14 -28.75 16.51
CA LEU A 710 1.36 -29.26 17.61
C LEU A 710 1.27 -30.79 17.61
N ILE A 711 1.07 -31.40 16.45
CA ILE A 711 1.01 -32.86 16.29
C ILE A 711 2.34 -33.48 16.68
N LEU A 712 3.45 -32.94 16.15
CA LEU A 712 4.79 -33.50 16.33
C LEU A 712 5.43 -33.19 17.70
N HIS A 713 4.76 -32.43 18.55
CA HIS A 713 5.27 -32.10 19.89
C HIS A 713 5.35 -33.37 20.76
N GLU A 714 6.42 -33.52 21.55
CA GLU A 714 6.65 -34.73 22.37
C GLU A 714 5.55 -34.95 23.42
N GLU A 715 5.05 -33.88 24.01
CA GLU A 715 3.92 -33.89 24.97
C GLU A 715 2.53 -33.99 24.31
N SER A 716 2.45 -34.12 22.98
CA SER A 716 1.17 -34.16 22.26
C SER A 716 0.41 -35.46 22.55
N ARG A 717 -0.91 -35.36 22.71
CA ARG A 717 -1.79 -36.46 23.12
C ARG A 717 -2.94 -36.67 22.13
N LEU A 718 -3.66 -37.77 22.31
CA LEU A 718 -4.76 -38.18 21.42
C LEU A 718 -5.80 -37.08 21.19
N GLU A 719 -6.24 -36.38 22.25
CA GLU A 719 -7.25 -35.33 22.16
C GLU A 719 -6.74 -34.09 21.40
N ILE A 720 -5.44 -33.82 21.50
CA ILE A 720 -4.75 -32.73 20.77
C ILE A 720 -4.66 -33.08 19.28
N HIS A 721 -4.24 -34.32 18.98
CA HIS A 721 -4.24 -34.86 17.62
C HIS A 721 -5.63 -34.81 16.99
N LEU A 722 -6.66 -35.17 17.76
CA LEU A 722 -8.05 -35.10 17.32
C LEU A 722 -8.46 -33.67 16.95
N TRP A 723 -8.15 -32.68 17.77
CA TRP A 723 -8.44 -31.27 17.45
C TRP A 723 -7.73 -30.83 16.15
N ALA A 724 -6.42 -31.10 16.04
CA ALA A 724 -5.63 -30.69 14.88
C ALA A 724 -6.13 -31.33 13.58
N VAL A 725 -6.42 -32.64 13.59
CA VAL A 725 -6.96 -33.34 12.43
C VAL A 725 -8.39 -32.90 12.11
N TRP A 726 -9.21 -32.62 13.12
CA TRP A 726 -10.54 -32.04 12.90
C TRP A 726 -10.46 -30.68 12.20
N ALA A 727 -9.53 -29.83 12.62
CA ALA A 727 -9.30 -28.51 12.00
C ALA A 727 -8.88 -28.64 10.54
N ILE A 728 -7.88 -29.49 10.24
CA ILE A 728 -7.43 -29.77 8.87
C ILE A 728 -8.58 -30.32 8.02
N HIS A 729 -9.34 -31.28 8.54
CA HIS A 729 -10.51 -31.83 7.87
C HIS A 729 -11.53 -30.74 7.55
N HIS A 730 -11.90 -29.89 8.52
CA HIS A 730 -12.84 -28.80 8.30
C HIS A 730 -12.37 -27.86 7.18
N ILE A 731 -11.09 -27.44 7.20
CA ILE A 731 -10.52 -26.55 6.19
C ILE A 731 -10.61 -27.16 4.78
N LEU A 732 -10.24 -28.44 4.65
CA LEU A 732 -10.26 -29.15 3.37
C LEU A 732 -11.68 -29.37 2.85
N THR A 733 -12.66 -29.67 3.71
CA THR A 733 -14.06 -29.82 3.27
C THR A 733 -14.68 -28.53 2.72
N LYS A 734 -14.08 -27.36 2.99
CA LYS A 734 -14.58 -26.06 2.52
C LYS A 734 -13.77 -25.47 1.37
N LYS A 735 -12.47 -25.73 1.32
CA LYS A 735 -11.53 -25.14 0.34
C LYS A 735 -10.44 -26.13 -0.07
N ASP A 736 -10.84 -27.30 -0.53
CA ASP A 736 -9.93 -28.35 -1.02
C ASP A 736 -8.95 -27.85 -2.10
N SER A 737 -9.43 -27.10 -3.09
CA SER A 737 -8.62 -26.54 -4.18
C SER A 737 -7.49 -25.63 -3.71
N ARG A 738 -7.67 -24.93 -2.59
CA ARG A 738 -6.65 -24.08 -1.98
C ARG A 738 -5.72 -24.86 -1.06
N TYR A 739 -6.26 -25.72 -0.21
CA TYR A 739 -5.50 -26.29 0.91
C TYR A 739 -4.99 -27.72 0.69
N VAL A 740 -5.55 -28.50 -0.24
CA VAL A 740 -4.93 -29.79 -0.60
C VAL A 740 -3.50 -29.58 -1.13
N PRO A 741 -3.22 -28.61 -2.03
CA PRO A 741 -1.84 -28.29 -2.41
C PRO A 741 -0.95 -27.92 -1.21
N VAL A 742 -1.45 -27.12 -0.27
CA VAL A 742 -0.71 -26.75 0.95
C VAL A 742 -0.40 -28.00 1.81
N LEU A 743 -1.36 -28.92 1.96
CA LEU A 743 -1.13 -30.19 2.69
C LEU A 743 -0.09 -31.08 1.98
N ARG A 744 -0.01 -31.05 0.64
CA ARG A 744 1.01 -31.78 -0.12
C ARG A 744 2.43 -31.27 0.16
N GLU A 745 2.58 -30.02 0.54
CA GLU A 745 3.87 -29.44 0.94
C GLU A 745 4.24 -29.75 2.40
N CYS A 746 3.39 -30.49 3.14
CA CYS A 746 3.61 -30.90 4.53
C CYS A 746 3.80 -32.43 4.65
N PRO A 747 4.98 -32.99 4.33
CA PRO A 747 5.22 -34.43 4.33
C PRO A 747 5.04 -35.07 5.71
N ASP A 748 5.40 -34.36 6.79
CA ASP A 748 5.26 -34.90 8.15
C ASP A 748 3.78 -35.04 8.55
N LEU A 749 2.92 -34.12 8.12
CA LEU A 749 1.47 -34.24 8.30
C LEU A 749 0.89 -35.41 7.49
N GLN A 750 1.37 -35.62 6.26
CA GLN A 750 0.95 -36.76 5.44
C GLN A 750 1.33 -38.09 6.11
N LEU A 751 2.58 -38.20 6.58
CA LEU A 751 3.07 -39.36 7.34
C LEU A 751 2.22 -39.62 8.58
N PHE A 752 1.89 -38.56 9.32
CA PHE A 752 1.04 -38.67 10.50
C PHE A 752 -0.37 -39.17 10.16
N LEU A 753 -1.00 -38.66 9.10
CA LEU A 753 -2.33 -39.11 8.67
C LEU A 753 -2.31 -40.59 8.26
N VAL A 754 -1.28 -41.03 7.54
CA VAL A 754 -1.10 -42.45 7.16
C VAL A 754 -0.89 -43.30 8.41
N TYR A 755 -0.04 -42.86 9.35
CA TYR A 755 0.18 -43.54 10.63
C TYR A 755 -1.14 -43.73 11.40
N VAL A 756 -1.93 -42.66 11.55
CA VAL A 756 -3.24 -42.69 12.24
C VAL A 756 -4.19 -43.71 11.61
N VAL A 757 -4.27 -43.77 10.28
CA VAL A 757 -5.16 -44.71 9.58
C VAL A 757 -4.68 -46.16 9.66
N SER A 758 -3.36 -46.36 9.73
CA SER A 758 -2.74 -47.69 9.79
C SER A 758 -2.86 -48.33 11.18
N MET A 759 -2.91 -47.53 12.26
CA MET A 759 -3.03 -48.04 13.63
C MET A 759 -4.46 -48.49 13.99
N ASP A 760 -4.59 -49.49 14.86
CA ASP A 760 -5.86 -49.78 15.52
C ASP A 760 -6.20 -48.71 16.59
N PRO A 761 -7.49 -48.43 16.86
CA PRO A 761 -7.88 -47.39 17.81
C PRO A 761 -7.37 -47.58 19.24
N ALA A 762 -7.13 -48.81 19.70
CA ALA A 762 -6.60 -49.05 21.05
C ALA A 762 -5.12 -48.69 21.12
N SER A 763 -4.36 -48.95 20.06
CA SER A 763 -2.95 -48.54 19.91
C SER A 763 -2.78 -47.03 19.84
N LEU A 764 -3.73 -46.31 19.24
CA LEU A 764 -3.74 -44.83 19.25
C LEU A 764 -3.98 -44.25 20.65
N CYS A 765 -4.63 -44.99 21.55
CA CYS A 765 -4.83 -44.56 22.94
C CYS A 765 -3.59 -44.77 23.83
N SER A 766 -2.73 -45.77 23.53
CA SER A 766 -1.50 -46.07 24.28
C SER A 766 -0.36 -45.13 23.88
N THR A 767 -0.38 -43.90 24.40
CA THR A 767 0.16 -42.73 23.68
C THR A 767 1.65 -42.43 23.87
N GLU A 768 2.28 -42.66 25.03
CA GLU A 768 3.65 -42.13 25.21
C GLU A 768 4.72 -42.92 24.43
N TYR A 769 4.69 -44.25 24.48
CA TYR A 769 5.79 -45.05 23.92
C TYR A 769 5.75 -45.13 22.39
N ARG A 770 4.58 -45.39 21.80
CA ARG A 770 4.44 -45.62 20.34
C ARG A 770 4.53 -44.34 19.53
N PHE A 771 3.95 -43.26 20.03
CA PHE A 771 4.08 -41.95 19.37
C PHE A 771 5.53 -41.44 19.43
N SER A 772 6.22 -41.63 20.56
CA SER A 772 7.66 -41.34 20.66
C SER A 772 8.50 -42.14 19.65
N GLN A 773 8.13 -43.39 19.37
CA GLN A 773 8.77 -44.18 18.32
C GLN A 773 8.49 -43.64 16.91
N PHE A 774 7.26 -43.20 16.62
CA PHE A 774 6.93 -42.51 15.38
C PHE A 774 7.76 -41.22 15.21
N LEU A 775 7.85 -40.38 16.24
CA LEU A 775 8.68 -39.16 16.20
C LEU A 775 10.16 -39.48 15.97
N ARG A 776 10.69 -40.53 16.61
CA ARG A 776 12.06 -41.01 16.35
C ARG A 776 12.23 -41.52 14.92
N ALA A 777 11.21 -42.13 14.33
CA ALA A 777 11.23 -42.62 12.95
C ALA A 777 11.22 -41.48 11.92
N LEU A 778 10.70 -40.30 12.26
CA LEU A 778 10.78 -39.12 11.40
C LEU A 778 12.21 -38.52 11.35
N SER A 779 13.00 -38.64 12.42
CA SER A 779 14.34 -38.04 12.49
C SER A 779 15.32 -38.52 11.39
N PRO A 780 15.37 -39.82 11.01
CA PRO A 780 16.10 -40.29 9.83
C PRO A 780 15.56 -39.75 8.50
N TYR A 781 14.24 -39.57 8.36
CA TYR A 781 13.62 -39.01 7.15
C TYR A 781 14.08 -37.56 6.92
N HIS A 782 14.20 -36.76 7.99
CA HIS A 782 14.80 -35.41 7.93
C HIS A 782 16.30 -35.43 7.60
N LYS A 783 17.03 -36.50 7.93
CA LYS A 783 18.46 -36.67 7.59
C LYS A 783 18.69 -37.23 6.18
N ALA A 784 17.77 -38.01 5.63
CA ALA A 784 17.87 -38.59 4.28
C ALA A 784 17.71 -37.56 3.14
N LEU A 785 17.32 -36.32 3.48
CA LEU A 785 17.34 -35.16 2.57
C LEU A 785 18.69 -34.42 2.54
N ASP A 786 19.69 -34.88 3.31
CA ASP A 786 21.09 -34.42 3.27
C ASP A 786 22.01 -35.62 2.95
N PRO A 787 22.70 -35.65 1.78
CA PRO A 787 23.27 -36.88 1.21
C PRO A 787 24.52 -37.46 1.90
N SER A 788 24.80 -37.15 3.18
CA SER A 788 26.09 -37.50 3.80
C SER A 788 26.06 -38.26 5.14
N ALA A 789 24.91 -38.74 5.67
CA ALA A 789 24.90 -39.41 6.98
C ALA A 789 24.19 -40.78 7.00
N THR A 790 24.95 -41.85 7.31
CA THR A 790 24.44 -43.19 7.64
C THR A 790 24.03 -43.30 9.13
N PRO A 791 22.84 -43.84 9.48
CA PRO A 791 22.45 -44.07 10.87
C PRO A 791 23.00 -45.41 11.44
N PRO A 792 23.27 -45.52 12.76
CA PRO A 792 23.76 -46.75 13.38
C PRO A 792 22.63 -47.75 13.68
N PRO A 793 22.90 -49.07 13.65
CA PRO A 793 21.93 -50.10 14.00
C PRO A 793 21.88 -50.32 15.52
N HIS A 794 20.77 -50.87 15.99
CA HIS A 794 20.44 -51.28 17.37
C HIS A 794 19.65 -50.27 18.19
N LEU A 795 18.32 -50.42 18.15
CA LEU A 795 17.41 -50.61 19.30
C LEU A 795 15.97 -50.60 18.78
N LEU A 796 15.12 -51.46 19.36
CA LEU A 796 13.64 -51.51 19.31
C LEU A 796 13.00 -52.68 18.53
N GLN A 797 11.94 -53.23 19.13
CA GLN A 797 11.21 -54.47 18.81
C GLN A 797 10.22 -54.34 17.63
N PRO A 798 9.78 -55.45 17.00
CA PRO A 798 9.00 -55.44 15.76
C PRO A 798 7.49 -55.25 15.96
N PHE A 799 6.85 -54.51 15.04
CA PHE A 799 5.40 -54.43 14.87
C PHE A 799 5.01 -55.12 13.56
N ALA A 800 4.06 -56.06 13.61
CA ALA A 800 3.37 -56.53 12.43
C ALA A 800 2.24 -55.54 12.10
N LEU A 801 2.26 -54.94 10.90
CA LEU A 801 1.16 -54.13 10.39
C LEU A 801 0.88 -54.48 8.93
N ASP A 802 -0.40 -54.69 8.61
CA ASP A 802 -0.92 -54.90 7.25
C ASP A 802 -0.90 -53.59 6.43
N VAL A 803 0.29 -53.04 6.15
CA VAL A 803 0.45 -51.85 5.30
C VAL A 803 0.14 -52.15 3.82
N LEU A 804 0.04 -53.42 3.45
CA LEU A 804 -0.19 -53.88 2.08
C LEU A 804 -1.63 -53.63 1.57
N GLU A 805 -2.65 -53.51 2.44
CA GLU A 805 -4.03 -53.23 2.01
C GLU A 805 -4.31 -51.73 1.79
N LEU A 806 -3.53 -50.83 2.39
CA LEU A 806 -3.71 -49.37 2.29
C LEU A 806 -3.17 -48.76 1.00
N GLY A 807 -2.28 -49.45 0.29
CA GLY A 807 -1.63 -48.94 -0.93
C GLY A 807 -2.60 -48.61 -2.08
N ALA A 808 -3.77 -49.25 -2.11
CA ALA A 808 -4.79 -49.02 -3.13
C ALA A 808 -5.69 -47.80 -2.84
N SER A 809 -5.77 -47.35 -1.58
CA SER A 809 -6.68 -46.27 -1.10
C SER A 809 -5.96 -44.98 -0.71
N LEU A 810 -4.67 -44.84 -1.05
CA LEU A 810 -3.87 -43.64 -0.80
C LEU A 810 -3.74 -42.81 -2.07
N PRO A 811 -3.72 -41.46 -1.95
CA PRO A 811 -3.41 -40.56 -3.06
C PRO A 811 -2.13 -41.03 -3.76
N THR A 812 -2.16 -41.08 -5.09
CA THR A 812 -1.08 -41.65 -5.90
C THR A 812 0.26 -40.96 -5.62
N SER A 813 0.22 -39.65 -5.39
CA SER A 813 1.43 -38.87 -5.05
C SER A 813 1.99 -39.16 -3.66
N TRP A 814 1.20 -39.78 -2.76
CA TRP A 814 1.58 -40.08 -1.37
C TRP A 814 1.99 -41.56 -1.18
N ARG A 815 1.88 -42.39 -2.21
CA ARG A 815 2.28 -43.82 -2.14
C ARG A 815 3.78 -44.00 -1.86
N CYS A 816 4.62 -43.06 -2.29
CA CYS A 816 6.05 -43.06 -1.95
C CYS A 816 6.30 -42.86 -0.44
N VAL A 817 5.48 -42.04 0.21
CA VAL A 817 5.51 -41.77 1.65
C VAL A 817 5.10 -43.02 2.45
N SER A 818 4.10 -43.75 1.98
CA SER A 818 3.69 -45.04 2.56
C SER A 818 4.76 -46.13 2.41
N ASN A 819 5.46 -46.18 1.27
CA ASN A 819 6.56 -47.12 1.06
C ASN A 819 7.74 -46.84 2.02
N ALA A 820 8.03 -45.57 2.34
CA ALA A 820 9.05 -45.20 3.31
C ALA A 820 8.68 -45.64 4.74
N LEU A 821 7.41 -45.44 5.14
CA LEU A 821 6.88 -45.93 6.41
C LEU A 821 6.92 -47.46 6.49
N SER A 822 6.54 -48.14 5.40
CA SER A 822 6.55 -49.60 5.27
C SER A 822 7.97 -50.18 5.32
N GLN A 823 8.92 -49.58 4.62
CA GLN A 823 10.33 -50.02 4.62
C GLN A 823 10.94 -49.89 6.02
N TYR A 824 10.66 -48.79 6.73
CA TYR A 824 11.16 -48.58 8.08
C TYR A 824 10.54 -49.55 9.11
N LEU A 825 9.22 -49.76 9.06
CA LEU A 825 8.53 -50.75 9.90
C LEU A 825 8.98 -52.19 9.61
N ASN A 826 9.37 -52.50 8.37
CA ASN A 826 9.80 -53.84 7.94
C ASN A 826 11.30 -54.12 8.09
N THR A 827 12.18 -53.12 8.26
CA THR A 827 13.65 -53.32 8.42
C THR A 827 14.08 -53.91 9.77
N VAL A 828 13.14 -54.32 10.63
CA VAL A 828 13.41 -55.04 11.89
C VAL A 828 12.94 -56.49 11.73
N GLY A 829 13.85 -57.37 11.28
CA GLY A 829 13.54 -58.76 10.93
C GLY A 829 13.21 -59.68 12.13
N PRO A 830 12.56 -60.83 11.89
CA PRO A 830 12.12 -61.76 12.94
C PRO A 830 13.26 -62.69 13.38
N PHE A 831 13.39 -62.93 14.69
CA PHE A 831 14.17 -64.04 15.22
C PHE A 831 13.30 -65.31 15.34
N HIS A 832 13.79 -66.40 14.75
CA HIS A 832 13.25 -67.75 14.93
C HIS A 832 13.38 -68.22 16.38
N HIS A 833 12.33 -68.89 16.86
CA HIS A 833 12.38 -69.79 18.01
C HIS A 833 13.49 -70.82 17.82
N GLN A 834 14.46 -70.85 18.74
CA GLN A 834 15.14 -72.08 19.12
C GLN A 834 15.25 -72.15 20.63
N ASP A 835 15.03 -73.37 21.11
CA ASP A 835 14.76 -73.76 22.48
C ASP A 835 15.84 -73.38 23.50
N GLN A 836 15.37 -73.19 24.73
CA GLN A 836 16.21 -73.31 25.91
C GLN A 836 16.69 -74.75 26.05
N GLU A 837 18.01 -74.98 26.09
CA GLU A 837 18.63 -75.77 27.16
C GLU A 837 20.16 -75.67 27.11
N SER A 838 20.78 -75.76 28.29
CA SER A 838 22.18 -76.06 28.62
C SER A 838 23.23 -74.93 28.76
N GLU A 839 23.63 -74.77 30.03
CA GLU A 839 25.02 -74.73 30.55
C GLU A 839 25.88 -73.44 30.58
N LYS A 840 25.96 -72.88 31.81
CA LYS A 840 27.17 -72.68 32.66
C LYS A 840 28.51 -72.19 32.05
N ARG A 841 29.07 -71.19 32.76
CA ARG A 841 30.52 -70.79 32.92
C ARG A 841 31.13 -70.05 31.70
N ALA A 842 32.03 -69.07 31.79
CA ALA A 842 32.82 -68.45 32.86
C ALA A 842 33.31 -67.02 32.44
N CYS A 843 33.67 -66.23 33.46
CA CYS A 843 34.69 -65.17 33.58
C CYS A 843 35.28 -64.43 32.35
N GLY A 844 35.35 -63.09 32.45
CA GLY A 844 36.38 -62.27 31.81
C GLY A 844 36.07 -60.77 31.67
N ARG A 845 36.51 -59.95 32.64
CA ARG A 845 36.76 -58.48 32.49
C ARG A 845 38.16 -58.28 31.85
N PRO A 846 38.63 -57.03 31.60
CA PRO A 846 38.06 -55.85 30.93
C PRO A 846 39.10 -55.26 29.91
N LEU A 847 38.88 -54.07 29.31
CA LEU A 847 39.85 -52.94 29.25
C LEU A 847 39.51 -51.89 28.16
N TYR A 848 39.33 -50.65 28.64
CA TYR A 848 39.82 -49.34 28.14
C TYR A 848 39.50 -48.78 26.73
N SER A 849 39.14 -47.49 26.79
CA SER A 849 39.04 -46.40 25.80
C SER A 849 40.43 -45.98 25.23
N PRO A 850 40.67 -44.88 24.45
CA PRO A 850 39.83 -43.68 24.20
C PRO A 850 39.97 -42.86 22.86
N LEU A 851 39.15 -41.80 22.76
CA LEU A 851 39.38 -40.43 22.17
C LEU A 851 39.45 -40.17 20.63
N GLY A 852 38.80 -39.06 20.18
CA GLY A 852 39.32 -38.17 19.12
C GLY A 852 38.34 -37.54 18.10
N ASP A 853 37.81 -36.33 18.40
CA ASP A 853 37.73 -35.07 17.61
C ASP A 853 37.34 -34.95 16.10
N SER A 854 36.28 -34.14 15.85
CA SER A 854 36.24 -32.85 15.11
C SER A 854 35.98 -32.69 13.57
N LEU A 855 34.96 -31.86 13.27
CA LEU A 855 34.78 -30.76 12.25
C LEU A 855 34.67 -30.94 10.70
N SER A 856 33.47 -30.58 10.19
CA SER A 856 33.11 -29.54 9.18
C SER A 856 33.29 -29.67 7.64
N ALA A 857 32.16 -29.42 6.94
CA ALA A 857 31.92 -28.44 5.85
C ALA A 857 31.79 -28.85 4.34
N MET A 858 30.81 -28.19 3.68
CA MET A 858 30.66 -27.73 2.27
C MET A 858 29.75 -28.46 1.24
N MET A 859 28.76 -27.68 0.72
CA MET A 859 27.99 -27.76 -0.54
C MET A 859 28.89 -27.48 -1.80
N PRO A 860 28.46 -27.41 -3.13
CA PRO A 860 27.11 -27.12 -3.71
C PRO A 860 26.74 -27.58 -5.18
N LEU A 861 25.56 -27.11 -5.67
CA LEU A 861 25.16 -26.62 -7.03
C LEU A 861 24.47 -27.50 -8.14
N SER A 862 23.25 -27.06 -8.52
CA SER A 862 22.72 -26.72 -9.89
C SER A 862 22.27 -27.81 -10.90
N TYR A 863 21.38 -27.64 -11.92
CA TYR A 863 20.60 -26.54 -12.55
C TYR A 863 19.54 -27.13 -13.56
N ASP A 864 18.43 -26.38 -13.82
CA ASP A 864 17.69 -26.19 -15.11
C ASP A 864 16.90 -27.34 -15.83
N SER A 865 15.82 -27.13 -16.63
CA SER A 865 14.97 -25.98 -17.02
C SER A 865 13.82 -26.41 -17.96
N ALA A 866 12.80 -25.55 -18.12
CA ALA A 866 11.91 -25.31 -19.30
C ALA A 866 10.98 -26.44 -19.80
N GLY A 867 9.74 -26.25 -20.27
CA GLY A 867 8.85 -25.16 -20.70
C GLY A 867 7.74 -25.86 -21.53
N THR A 868 6.46 -25.50 -21.61
CA THR A 868 5.88 -24.40 -22.41
C THR A 868 4.35 -24.62 -22.49
N LEU A 869 3.60 -23.51 -22.53
CA LEU A 869 2.14 -23.25 -22.74
C LEU A 869 1.50 -23.93 -23.99
N PRO A 870 0.13 -23.99 -24.18
CA PRO A 870 -0.81 -22.85 -24.09
C PRO A 870 -2.34 -23.03 -23.78
N ALA A 871 -2.97 -21.87 -23.47
CA ALA A 871 -4.29 -21.33 -23.88
C ALA A 871 -5.68 -21.79 -23.31
N LEU A 872 -6.30 -20.83 -22.59
CA LEU A 872 -7.68 -20.25 -22.69
C LEU A 872 -8.94 -21.07 -22.31
N GLN A 873 -9.60 -20.69 -21.20
CA GLN A 873 -10.95 -20.05 -21.12
C GLN A 873 -11.51 -19.99 -19.67
N THR A 874 -12.23 -18.91 -19.35
CA THR A 874 -12.86 -18.52 -18.05
C THR A 874 -14.30 -19.05 -17.89
N PRO A 875 -14.87 -19.19 -16.66
CA PRO A 875 -15.67 -18.11 -16.03
C PRO A 875 -15.57 -18.04 -14.47
N ALA A 876 -16.46 -17.24 -13.86
CA ALA A 876 -16.27 -16.43 -12.66
C ALA A 876 -17.05 -16.83 -11.37
N ASP A 877 -16.80 -16.04 -10.31
CA ASP A 877 -17.65 -15.65 -9.16
C ASP A 877 -17.71 -16.46 -7.84
N SER A 878 -17.30 -15.83 -6.72
CA SER A 878 -18.18 -15.49 -5.56
C SER A 878 -17.44 -14.76 -4.39
N VAL A 879 -17.85 -13.52 -4.08
CA VAL A 879 -17.54 -12.74 -2.85
C VAL A 879 -18.87 -12.23 -2.28
N ALA A 880 -19.11 -12.45 -0.98
CA ALA A 880 -20.32 -12.00 -0.30
C ALA A 880 -20.32 -10.47 -0.08
N ARG A 881 -21.40 -9.82 -0.55
CA ARG A 881 -21.69 -8.38 -0.40
C ARG A 881 -22.13 -8.04 1.03
N LEU A 882 -21.64 -6.91 1.54
CA LEU A 882 -22.23 -6.14 2.65
C LEU A 882 -23.20 -5.09 2.09
N PRO A 883 -24.37 -4.81 2.70
CA PRO A 883 -25.16 -3.64 2.36
C PRO A 883 -25.00 -2.48 3.36
N ASN A 884 -25.23 -1.28 2.81
CA ASN A 884 -25.59 0.01 3.41
C ASN A 884 -24.48 1.01 3.76
N THR A 885 -24.14 1.78 2.72
CA THR A 885 -23.70 3.19 2.75
C THR A 885 -24.87 4.13 3.10
N PHE A 886 -24.70 5.11 3.99
CA PHE A 886 -25.44 6.39 3.95
C PHE A 886 -24.66 7.56 4.58
N ASP A 887 -24.87 8.74 4.00
CA ASP A 887 -24.24 10.05 4.22
C ASP A 887 -24.62 10.73 5.56
N PRO A 888 -23.90 11.79 6.03
CA PRO A 888 -24.16 12.47 7.31
C PRO A 888 -25.01 13.75 7.17
N VAL A 889 -26.05 13.94 7.99
CA VAL A 889 -26.71 15.25 8.25
C VAL A 889 -27.07 15.38 9.75
N GLY A 890 -26.98 16.61 10.29
CA GLY A 890 -26.89 16.97 11.72
C GLY A 890 -28.19 17.08 12.56
N MET A 891 -27.97 17.53 13.83
CA MET A 891 -28.89 18.11 14.84
C MET A 891 -29.95 17.16 15.47
N SER A 892 -30.44 17.27 16.71
CA SER A 892 -30.23 18.03 17.96
C SER A 892 -31.22 17.44 19.00
N ASP A 893 -30.94 17.60 20.29
CA ASP A 893 -31.78 17.47 21.51
C ASP A 893 -33.25 16.96 21.46
N VAL A 894 -33.67 16.26 22.53
CA VAL A 894 -34.75 16.65 23.48
C VAL A 894 -35.15 15.44 24.35
N ASP A 895 -35.30 15.72 25.65
CA ASP A 895 -35.74 14.88 26.76
C ASP A 895 -37.18 14.32 26.65
N ASP A 896 -37.46 13.38 27.57
CA ASP A 896 -38.67 13.25 28.40
C ASP A 896 -39.61 12.02 28.26
N LEU A 897 -39.79 11.40 29.44
CA LEU A 897 -41.01 10.83 30.06
C LEU A 897 -41.64 9.52 29.52
N PHE A 898 -41.62 8.45 30.35
CA PHE A 898 -42.77 8.01 31.19
C PHE A 898 -42.44 6.77 32.08
N THR A 899 -42.32 7.06 33.38
CA THR A 899 -42.89 6.42 34.59
C THR A 899 -43.28 4.93 34.71
N ALA A 900 -42.83 4.39 35.86
CA ALA A 900 -43.59 3.66 36.90
C ALA A 900 -43.64 2.11 36.90
N GLY A 901 -43.26 1.53 38.05
CA GLY A 901 -43.94 0.35 38.59
C GLY A 901 -43.10 -0.62 39.42
N GLY A 902 -43.10 -0.46 40.75
CA GLY A 902 -43.48 -1.57 41.63
C GLY A 902 -42.38 -2.45 42.26
N ALA A 903 -42.24 -2.28 43.57
CA ALA A 903 -41.51 -3.05 44.56
C ALA A 903 -41.78 -4.58 44.61
N GLY A 904 -40.84 -5.32 45.22
CA GLY A 904 -41.10 -6.66 45.76
C GLY A 904 -39.84 -7.36 46.28
N ALA A 905 -39.61 -7.26 47.58
CA ALA A 905 -38.48 -7.82 48.32
C ALA A 905 -38.49 -9.35 48.43
N ALA A 906 -37.30 -9.97 48.52
CA ALA A 906 -37.06 -11.15 49.35
C ALA A 906 -35.57 -11.27 49.72
N THR A 907 -35.30 -11.04 50.99
CA THR A 907 -34.06 -11.32 51.72
C THR A 907 -33.88 -12.82 51.94
N CYS A 908 -32.61 -13.29 51.96
CA CYS A 908 -32.17 -14.36 52.85
C CYS A 908 -30.64 -14.33 53.01
N SER A 909 -30.20 -14.09 54.24
CA SER A 909 -28.81 -14.13 54.71
C SER A 909 -28.30 -15.57 54.86
N SER A 910 -26.98 -15.79 54.84
CA SER A 910 -26.24 -16.10 56.08
C SER A 910 -24.74 -16.41 55.87
N THR A 911 -23.95 -15.65 56.64
CA THR A 911 -22.77 -16.03 57.44
C THR A 911 -21.50 -16.62 56.83
N VAL A 912 -20.47 -15.79 56.99
CA VAL A 912 -19.03 -16.04 57.06
C VAL A 912 -18.68 -17.09 58.13
N GLY A 913 -17.80 -18.03 57.77
CA GLY A 913 -17.09 -18.92 58.69
C GLY A 913 -15.60 -18.95 58.34
N THR A 914 -14.79 -18.36 59.22
CA THR A 914 -13.32 -18.37 59.17
C THR A 914 -12.80 -19.69 59.74
N GLY A 915 -11.92 -20.38 59.00
CA GLY A 915 -11.28 -21.60 59.46
C GLY A 915 -9.87 -21.75 58.87
N LYS A 916 -8.87 -21.38 59.67
CA LYS A 916 -7.45 -21.66 59.41
C LYS A 916 -7.22 -23.17 59.50
N TYR A 917 -6.63 -23.78 58.47
CA TYR A 917 -5.97 -25.07 58.60
C TYR A 917 -4.52 -24.96 58.11
N ALA A 918 -3.60 -25.28 59.02
CA ALA A 918 -2.19 -25.46 58.73
C ALA A 918 -2.01 -26.74 57.91
N VAL A 919 -1.29 -26.64 56.77
CA VAL A 919 -0.90 -27.80 55.97
C VAL A 919 0.56 -28.13 56.31
N THR A 920 0.75 -29.25 56.99
CA THR A 920 2.03 -29.95 57.11
C THR A 920 2.49 -30.44 55.75
N VAL A 921 3.71 -30.05 55.35
CA VAL A 921 4.39 -30.51 54.14
C VAL A 921 4.78 -31.98 54.32
N ALA A 922 4.16 -32.87 53.56
CA ALA A 922 4.60 -34.26 53.39
C ALA A 922 5.30 -34.41 52.04
N SER A 923 6.50 -34.98 52.04
CA SER A 923 7.27 -35.32 50.84
C SER A 923 6.52 -36.33 49.95
N PRO A 924 6.65 -36.26 48.61
CA PRO A 924 5.96 -37.18 47.72
C PRO A 924 6.57 -38.60 47.83
N PRO A 925 5.75 -39.67 47.81
CA PRO A 925 6.25 -41.03 47.76
C PRO A 925 6.79 -41.38 46.36
N PRO A 926 7.72 -42.34 46.24
CA PRO A 926 8.22 -42.80 44.95
C PRO A 926 7.11 -43.47 44.13
N SER A 927 7.09 -43.20 42.82
CA SER A 927 6.08 -43.68 41.87
C SER A 927 6.03 -45.21 41.84
N VAL A 928 4.99 -45.78 42.45
CA VAL A 928 4.58 -47.17 42.20
C VAL A 928 3.85 -47.17 40.85
N ALA A 929 4.35 -47.96 39.90
CA ALA A 929 3.71 -48.15 38.60
C ALA A 929 2.24 -48.56 38.78
N ALA A 930 1.32 -47.71 38.33
CA ALA A 930 -0.09 -48.03 38.29
C ALA A 930 -0.32 -49.24 37.36
N PRO A 931 -1.20 -50.19 37.71
CA PRO A 931 -1.56 -51.29 36.82
C PRO A 931 -2.12 -50.74 35.50
N PHE A 932 -1.80 -51.40 34.38
CA PHE A 932 -2.24 -51.02 33.04
C PHE A 932 -3.78 -51.13 32.95
N VAL A 933 -4.47 -50.03 33.26
CA VAL A 933 -5.90 -49.88 33.02
C VAL A 933 -6.04 -49.63 31.51
N GLY A 934 -6.83 -50.47 30.82
CA GLY A 934 -7.13 -50.28 29.39
C GLY A 934 -7.71 -48.89 29.10
N PRO A 935 -7.68 -48.43 27.84
CA PRO A 935 -8.06 -47.06 27.49
C PRO A 935 -9.51 -46.75 27.90
N GLU A 936 -9.75 -45.56 28.46
CA GLU A 936 -11.09 -45.13 28.83
C GLU A 936 -12.00 -45.11 27.58
N GLU A 937 -13.29 -45.42 27.73
CA GLU A 937 -14.26 -45.39 26.62
C GLU A 937 -14.24 -44.03 25.89
N ASN A 938 -14.00 -42.95 26.63
CA ASN A 938 -13.85 -41.61 26.09
C ASN A 938 -12.69 -41.49 25.09
N GLN A 939 -11.54 -42.07 25.43
CA GLN A 939 -10.33 -42.10 24.60
C GLN A 939 -10.53 -42.98 23.36
N MET A 940 -11.15 -44.15 23.53
CA MET A 940 -11.49 -45.03 22.41
C MET A 940 -12.39 -44.35 21.38
N ALA A 941 -13.37 -43.56 21.83
CA ALA A 941 -14.21 -42.77 20.94
C ALA A 941 -13.44 -41.64 20.24
N CYS A 942 -12.52 -40.96 20.92
CA CYS A 942 -11.62 -39.98 20.31
C CYS A 942 -10.75 -40.61 19.22
N ALA A 943 -10.14 -41.76 19.48
CA ALA A 943 -9.29 -42.48 18.52
C ALA A 943 -10.05 -42.91 17.27
N ARG A 944 -11.28 -43.43 17.43
CA ARG A 944 -12.15 -43.78 16.29
C ARG A 944 -12.50 -42.57 15.44
N LEU A 945 -12.83 -41.44 16.06
CA LEU A 945 -13.15 -40.21 15.34
C LEU A 945 -11.92 -39.64 14.61
N LEU A 946 -10.75 -39.61 15.28
CA LEU A 946 -9.49 -39.20 14.68
C LEU A 946 -9.17 -40.04 13.43
N GLN A 947 -9.30 -41.37 13.53
CA GLN A 947 -9.05 -42.28 12.42
C GLN A 947 -10.04 -42.05 11.25
N LYS A 948 -11.32 -41.82 11.56
CA LYS A 948 -12.34 -41.52 10.56
C LYS A 948 -11.99 -40.23 9.79
N LEU A 949 -11.69 -39.15 10.50
CA LEU A 949 -11.37 -37.85 9.90
C LEU A 949 -10.09 -37.94 9.05
N ALA A 950 -9.08 -38.68 9.51
CA ALA A 950 -7.86 -38.90 8.74
C ALA A 950 -8.13 -39.65 7.43
N ARG A 951 -9.01 -40.66 7.42
CA ARG A 951 -9.45 -41.34 6.18
C ARG A 951 -10.17 -40.39 5.23
N GLU A 952 -11.06 -39.54 5.75
CA GLU A 952 -11.79 -38.56 4.95
C GLU A 952 -10.84 -37.51 4.32
N ILE A 953 -9.81 -37.07 5.04
CA ILE A 953 -8.76 -36.19 4.50
C ILE A 953 -7.99 -36.88 3.37
N LEU A 954 -7.56 -38.13 3.57
CA LEU A 954 -6.83 -38.89 2.54
C LEU A 954 -7.69 -39.08 1.29
N GLN A 955 -8.98 -39.39 1.45
CA GLN A 955 -9.93 -39.51 0.34
C GLN A 955 -10.12 -38.18 -0.39
N ALA A 956 -10.20 -37.06 0.33
CA ALA A 956 -10.32 -35.74 -0.28
C ALA A 956 -9.09 -35.38 -1.11
N ALA A 957 -7.89 -35.69 -0.61
CA ALA A 957 -6.64 -35.48 -1.34
C ALA A 957 -6.57 -36.36 -2.61
N GLU A 958 -7.00 -37.62 -2.53
CA GLU A 958 -7.07 -38.55 -3.67
C GLU A 958 -8.08 -38.06 -4.72
N ASN A 959 -9.27 -37.65 -4.29
CA ASN A 959 -10.29 -37.11 -5.20
C ASN A 959 -9.79 -35.87 -5.93
N PHE A 960 -9.09 -34.97 -5.22
CA PHE A 960 -8.49 -33.77 -5.82
C PHE A 960 -7.37 -34.10 -6.82
N GLU A 961 -6.55 -35.13 -6.56
CA GLU A 961 -5.58 -35.66 -7.54
C GLU A 961 -6.24 -36.20 -8.80
N ASN A 962 -7.27 -37.03 -8.62
CA ASN A 962 -8.00 -37.64 -9.73
C ASN A 962 -8.69 -36.57 -10.60
N GLN A 963 -9.28 -35.53 -9.98
CA GLN A 963 -9.87 -34.39 -10.70
C GLN A 963 -8.81 -33.54 -11.41
N SER A 964 -7.65 -33.32 -10.78
CA SER A 964 -6.53 -32.57 -11.39
C SER A 964 -5.91 -33.32 -12.57
N ALA A 965 -5.88 -34.66 -12.52
CA ALA A 965 -5.36 -35.51 -13.59
C ALA A 965 -6.30 -35.60 -14.81
N LEU A 966 -7.60 -35.30 -14.63
CA LEU A 966 -8.61 -35.29 -15.70
C LEU A 966 -8.80 -33.91 -16.36
N ALA A 967 -8.15 -32.85 -15.87
CA ALA A 967 -8.24 -31.51 -16.44
C ALA A 967 -7.37 -31.41 -17.73
N PRO A 968 -7.91 -30.88 -18.86
CA PRO A 968 -7.14 -30.75 -20.09
C PRO A 968 -5.98 -29.76 -19.89
N ALA A 969 -4.79 -30.17 -20.35
CA ALA A 969 -3.57 -29.37 -20.30
C ALA A 969 -3.75 -28.04 -21.08
N GLY A 970 -4.15 -26.97 -20.38
CA GLY A 970 -4.42 -25.65 -20.97
C GLY A 970 -5.24 -24.69 -20.11
N ALA A 971 -6.00 -25.18 -19.12
CA ALA A 971 -6.78 -24.34 -18.22
C ALA A 971 -6.04 -24.04 -16.92
N THR A 972 -5.25 -22.96 -16.87
CA THR A 972 -4.87 -22.36 -15.59
C THR A 972 -6.12 -21.77 -14.93
N ALA A 973 -6.47 -22.25 -13.74
CA ALA A 973 -7.49 -21.63 -12.89
C ALA A 973 -7.17 -20.13 -12.68
N PRO A 974 -8.14 -19.21 -12.82
CA PRO A 974 -7.88 -17.80 -12.63
C PRO A 974 -7.79 -17.46 -11.13
N GLY A 975 -6.57 -17.17 -10.68
CA GLY A 975 -6.30 -16.53 -9.40
C GLY A 975 -5.95 -17.50 -8.27
N VAL A 976 -5.11 -17.04 -7.33
CA VAL A 976 -4.56 -17.77 -6.18
C VAL A 976 -3.28 -18.57 -6.47
N ILE A 977 -2.22 -17.87 -6.90
CA ILE A 977 -0.89 -18.01 -6.27
C ILE A 977 -0.31 -16.59 -6.17
N ARG A 978 -0.53 -15.93 -5.05
CA ARG A 978 0.32 -14.81 -4.59
C ARG A 978 1.04 -15.30 -3.33
N SER A 979 2.37 -15.39 -3.47
CA SER A 979 3.40 -15.37 -2.43
C SER A 979 3.28 -16.35 -1.25
N LEU A 980 3.88 -17.52 -1.41
CA LEU A 980 4.71 -18.13 -0.37
C LEU A 980 6.06 -18.47 -1.00
N SER A 981 6.95 -17.47 -1.06
CA SER A 981 8.39 -17.69 -1.31
C SER A 981 9.15 -16.61 -0.53
N PRO A 982 10.16 -16.97 0.29
CA PRO A 982 10.99 -15.99 0.96
C PRO A 982 11.91 -15.31 -0.05
N ALA A 983 11.90 -13.98 -0.08
CA ALA A 983 12.84 -13.20 -0.87
C ALA A 983 14.25 -13.32 -0.27
N HIS A 984 15.14 -14.10 -0.91
CA HIS A 984 16.57 -13.88 -0.77
C HIS A 984 17.00 -12.78 -1.75
N HIS A 985 17.22 -11.59 -1.22
CA HIS A 985 17.95 -10.53 -1.89
C HIS A 985 19.45 -10.85 -1.86
N SER A 986 20.04 -11.14 -3.02
CA SER A 986 21.45 -10.88 -3.27
C SER A 986 21.54 -9.71 -4.27
N VAL A 987 22.11 -8.60 -3.78
CA VAL A 987 22.48 -7.37 -4.52
C VAL A 987 23.75 -7.67 -5.33
N PRO A 988 23.95 -7.05 -6.51
CA PRO A 988 24.98 -7.39 -7.52
C PRO A 988 26.43 -7.43 -7.04
#